data_AF-A0A1Y2A401-F1
#
_entry.id   AF-A0A1Y2A401-F1
#
_cell.length_a   1.000
_cell.length_b   1.000
_cell.length_c   1.000
_cell.angle_alpha   90.00
_cell.angle_beta   90.00
_cell.angle_gamma   90.00
#
_symmetry.space_group_name_H-M   'P 1'
#
loop_
_entity.id
_entity.type
_entity.pdbx_description
1 polymer ?
#
loop_
_entity_poly.entity_id
_entity_poly.type
_entity_poly.pdbx_seq_one_letter_code
_entity_poly.pdbx_strand_id
1 'polypeptide(L)'
;MASKAPSREALAVLRLTIRPSFRPRPQCFHQRVHFRRIATFTHSHHADAVSVIPTAVDTSSADFKENKKQMDEAMARLTSLHSKIAQGGSQKAREKHTQRGKMLVRDRITALIDPGTTFLEFSQLAGFEVYPGEDVPAAGIVTGFGTVSGVNCVIVANDSTVKGGTYYPITVKKHLRAQAIAQENRLPCIYLVDSGGANLPHQADVFPDKEHFGRIFYNQARMSSQGIPQISVVMGPCTAGGAYVPSMSDESIIVQEQGHIFLAGPPLVKAATGEVVSAEDLGGGKLHSEISGVTDYLAVDDAHALVLARRSISNLNWHRNLSAVQSTTPTYKEPLYDAEELSGIVGTNLRRQIPAHEIIARIVDGSSFAEFKPGYGSTLVTGFAKIYGHPVGIVANNGILFSESSLKGAHFVQLCGKRHIPLIFLQNISGFMVGADAEKGGIAKNGAKLVTAVSCVEVPKFTVVFGSSAGAGNYGMCGRAYSPRFLFAWPNARTSVMGAEQLSSVMEAVGKKVDPDLKERIERESEATFGSARLWDDGIIPPQHTRRVLGMSLQAAMGESVKSAAKTVAKDLFSMYASSTSGGNIISGIPGLLQYPPYYWWEAGAMFGQFVDYWYYTNDTTYNDMVKAGILNQIGDSANLMPANQSKDEGNDDQLFWAFTAMSAAELGFPNPPDNKPGWLTLAQSVFNQLVSRWDPATCGGGLRWQIYQWITGFNYKNTAANGGMFQLGARLALYTGNATYAKWAETAFDWMLQSPLITKDFQIYDGTDVLKGCVDADQLQWTYNYGILIAGAAYMYNYTNGNSTWETRLSGMLSHISKFFPKEQNGVLVEACEITQKCNVDQWSFKASLSRWLAVTAQVAPFTAPQILPLLQASAVAAARQCNGHGLAGTTASETLCGSRWYYNESDGNVGVGQQMSALGIIQANLIREAKGPLTSNTGGTSQGNPAAGTGASAPAAPTFDEVTMADRAGAGILTALVVLGITGGGWWLVSF
;
A
#
# COMPACT_ATOMS: atom_id res chain seq x y z
N MET A 1 40.51 0.76 -75.53
CA MET A 1 41.29 0.21 -74.41
C MET A 1 40.48 -0.87 -73.73
N ALA A 2 40.80 -2.13 -74.06
CA ALA A 2 40.49 -3.33 -73.27
C ALA A 2 41.47 -3.38 -72.07
N SER A 3 41.38 -4.24 -71.03
CA SER A 3 40.95 -5.63 -70.97
C SER A 3 40.61 -6.12 -69.54
N LYS A 4 40.08 -7.34 -69.49
CA LYS A 4 39.56 -8.15 -68.38
C LYS A 4 40.61 -8.60 -67.32
N ALA A 5 40.04 -9.04 -66.19
CA ALA A 5 40.60 -9.55 -64.91
C ALA A 5 41.64 -10.69 -64.94
N PRO A 6 42.14 -11.14 -63.75
CA PRO A 6 42.43 -12.56 -63.55
C PRO A 6 41.57 -13.22 -62.45
N SER A 7 41.36 -14.53 -62.66
CA SER A 7 40.39 -15.44 -62.04
C SER A 7 40.92 -16.18 -60.81
N ARG A 8 39.98 -16.89 -60.16
CA ARG A 8 40.06 -17.73 -58.95
C ARG A 8 41.05 -18.92 -58.98
N GLU A 9 41.84 -19.11 -60.03
CA GLU A 9 42.72 -20.28 -60.19
C GLU A 9 44.15 -20.06 -59.64
N ALA A 10 44.59 -18.80 -59.46
CA ALA A 10 45.95 -18.50 -58.97
C ALA A 10 46.18 -18.82 -57.47
N LEU A 11 45.11 -18.94 -56.67
CA LEU A 11 45.21 -19.25 -55.23
C LEU A 11 45.17 -20.75 -54.91
N ALA A 12 44.88 -21.61 -55.90
CA ALA A 12 44.77 -23.05 -55.69
C ALA A 12 46.11 -23.80 -55.80
N VAL A 13 47.16 -23.18 -56.36
CA VAL A 13 48.44 -23.87 -56.67
C VAL A 13 49.46 -23.85 -55.52
N LEU A 14 49.24 -23.06 -54.46
CA LEU A 14 50.18 -22.94 -53.33
C LEU A 14 49.94 -23.92 -52.16
N ARG A 15 48.92 -24.79 -52.24
CA ARG A 15 48.56 -25.70 -51.12
C ARG A 15 48.98 -27.17 -51.31
N LEU A 16 49.63 -27.53 -52.42
CA LEU A 16 49.98 -28.91 -52.70
C LEU A 16 51.42 -29.06 -53.19
N THR A 17 52.40 -28.76 -52.33
CA THR A 17 53.75 -29.30 -52.50
C THR A 17 54.55 -29.30 -51.20
N ILE A 18 54.94 -30.52 -50.78
CA ILE A 18 56.12 -30.89 -49.97
C ILE A 18 55.90 -31.19 -48.47
N ARG A 19 55.76 -32.49 -48.19
CA ARG A 19 56.32 -33.24 -47.02
C ARG A 19 57.75 -33.73 -47.42
N PRO A 20 58.70 -34.19 -46.54
CA PRO A 20 58.48 -35.06 -45.37
C PRO A 20 59.49 -35.08 -44.18
N SER A 21 59.09 -35.84 -43.14
CA SER A 21 59.85 -36.73 -42.21
C SER A 21 60.86 -36.19 -41.19
N PHE A 22 60.58 -36.40 -39.89
CA PHE A 22 61.50 -37.00 -38.90
C PHE A 22 60.74 -37.68 -37.73
N ARG A 23 61.32 -38.77 -37.23
CA ARG A 23 60.83 -39.78 -36.24
C ARG A 23 60.86 -39.28 -34.77
N PRO A 24 60.30 -40.02 -33.79
CA PRO A 24 59.64 -39.47 -32.59
C PRO A 24 60.56 -39.27 -31.37
N ARG A 25 60.19 -38.30 -30.51
CA ARG A 25 60.68 -38.13 -29.13
C ARG A 25 59.48 -38.20 -28.16
N PRO A 26 59.70 -38.64 -26.90
CA PRO A 26 58.74 -39.38 -26.10
C PRO A 26 57.52 -38.54 -25.67
N GLN A 27 56.38 -39.20 -25.54
CA GLN A 27 55.16 -38.64 -24.95
C GLN A 27 55.45 -38.16 -23.52
N CYS A 28 55.75 -36.87 -23.36
CA CYS A 28 55.37 -36.17 -22.15
C CYS A 28 53.85 -36.12 -22.14
N PHE A 29 53.23 -36.79 -21.16
CA PHE A 29 51.85 -36.55 -20.78
C PHE A 29 51.69 -35.05 -20.45
N HIS A 30 51.31 -34.24 -21.42
CA HIS A 30 50.67 -32.97 -21.13
C HIS A 30 49.30 -33.31 -20.56
N GLN A 31 49.21 -33.25 -19.22
CA GLN A 31 47.95 -33.00 -18.55
C GLN A 31 47.25 -31.86 -19.30
N ARG A 32 46.11 -32.16 -19.93
CA ARG A 32 45.19 -31.12 -20.37
C ARG A 32 44.75 -30.39 -19.11
N VAL A 33 45.42 -29.29 -18.80
CA VAL A 33 44.92 -28.31 -17.85
C VAL A 33 43.66 -27.76 -18.49
N HIS A 34 42.50 -28.26 -18.06
CA HIS A 34 41.21 -27.67 -18.36
C HIS A 34 41.19 -26.28 -17.71
N PHE A 35 41.56 -25.25 -18.46
CA PHE A 35 41.26 -23.88 -18.08
C PHE A 35 39.73 -23.74 -18.07
N ARG A 36 39.13 -23.75 -16.87
CA ARG A 36 37.74 -23.33 -16.68
C ARG A 36 37.64 -21.91 -17.25
N ARG A 37 36.79 -21.69 -18.25
CA ARG A 37 36.33 -20.35 -18.59
C ARG A 37 35.51 -19.85 -17.40
N ILE A 38 36.13 -19.07 -16.53
CA ILE A 38 35.43 -18.40 -15.43
C ILE A 38 34.63 -17.27 -16.07
N ALA A 39 33.31 -17.37 -16.08
CA ALA A 39 32.45 -16.23 -16.39
C ALA A 39 32.64 -15.21 -15.27
N THR A 40 33.24 -14.06 -15.58
CA THR A 40 33.48 -12.98 -14.61
C THR A 40 32.22 -12.16 -14.33
N PHE A 41 31.19 -12.27 -15.18
CA PHE A 41 29.93 -11.55 -15.06
C PHE A 41 28.83 -12.24 -15.89
N THR A 42 27.64 -12.43 -15.31
CA THR A 42 26.44 -12.90 -16.02
C THR A 42 25.46 -11.75 -16.12
N HIS A 43 25.22 -11.26 -17.34
CA HIS A 43 24.32 -10.13 -17.55
C HIS A 43 22.86 -10.55 -17.32
N SER A 44 22.05 -9.64 -16.77
CA SER A 44 20.61 -9.82 -16.54
C SER A 44 19.82 -10.29 -17.78
N HIS A 45 20.22 -9.88 -19.00
CA HIS A 45 19.54 -10.29 -20.23
C HIS A 45 19.65 -11.80 -20.49
N HIS A 46 20.64 -12.49 -19.93
CA HIS A 46 20.70 -13.96 -20.01
C HIS A 46 19.59 -14.61 -19.18
N ALA A 47 19.28 -14.07 -18.00
CA ALA A 47 18.16 -14.56 -17.18
C ALA A 47 16.82 -14.30 -17.89
N ASP A 48 16.68 -13.13 -18.52
CA ASP A 48 15.50 -12.80 -19.33
C ASP A 48 15.36 -13.77 -20.52
N ALA A 49 16.45 -14.04 -21.24
CA ALA A 49 16.44 -14.91 -22.41
C ALA A 49 16.03 -16.36 -22.10
N VAL A 50 16.48 -16.91 -20.97
CA VAL A 50 16.11 -18.27 -20.53
C VAL A 50 14.65 -18.35 -20.06
N SER A 51 14.05 -17.22 -19.68
CA SER A 51 12.68 -17.16 -19.19
C SER A 51 11.64 -16.97 -20.30
N VAL A 52 12.04 -16.66 -21.54
CA VAL A 52 11.09 -16.52 -22.65
C VAL A 52 10.51 -17.89 -23.00
N ILE A 53 9.17 -18.02 -22.99
CA ILE A 53 8.49 -19.25 -23.40
C ILE A 53 8.52 -19.34 -24.94
N PRO A 54 9.14 -20.38 -25.54
CA PRO A 54 8.98 -20.66 -26.96
C PRO A 54 7.59 -21.25 -27.23
N THR A 55 6.89 -20.75 -28.25
CA THR A 55 5.61 -21.35 -28.67
C THR A 55 5.85 -22.55 -29.60
N ALA A 56 5.05 -23.60 -29.42
CA ALA A 56 4.99 -24.74 -30.34
C ALA A 56 3.70 -24.73 -31.17
N VAL A 57 2.90 -23.66 -31.08
CA VAL A 57 1.59 -23.56 -31.74
C VAL A 57 1.78 -23.29 -33.23
N ASP A 58 1.25 -24.19 -34.06
CA ASP A 58 1.10 -23.99 -35.50
C ASP A 58 -0.34 -23.55 -35.80
N THR A 59 -0.52 -22.26 -36.09
CA THR A 59 -1.82 -21.65 -36.43
C THR A 59 -2.40 -22.13 -37.75
N SER A 60 -1.58 -22.77 -38.61
CA SER A 60 -2.01 -23.33 -39.88
C SER A 60 -2.56 -24.77 -39.77
N SER A 61 -2.31 -25.43 -38.64
CA SER A 61 -2.71 -26.81 -38.37
C SER A 61 -4.24 -27.00 -38.37
N ALA A 62 -4.69 -28.21 -38.73
CA ALA A 62 -6.11 -28.54 -38.75
C ALA A 62 -6.74 -28.47 -37.34
N ASP A 63 -6.03 -28.94 -36.31
CA ASP A 63 -6.49 -28.90 -34.93
C ASP A 63 -6.69 -27.47 -34.42
N PHE A 64 -5.74 -26.56 -34.71
CA PHE A 64 -5.87 -25.15 -34.32
C PHE A 64 -7.08 -24.49 -34.98
N LYS A 65 -7.28 -24.72 -36.28
CA LYS A 65 -8.42 -24.17 -37.03
C LYS A 65 -9.76 -24.68 -36.52
N GLU A 66 -9.85 -25.96 -36.19
CA GLU A 66 -11.07 -26.55 -35.64
C GLU A 66 -11.36 -26.04 -34.22
N ASN A 67 -10.35 -26.00 -33.34
CA ASN A 67 -10.47 -25.40 -32.01
C ASN A 67 -10.94 -23.94 -32.08
N LYS A 68 -10.32 -23.15 -32.98
CA LYS A 68 -10.66 -21.74 -33.18
C LYS A 68 -12.10 -21.60 -33.64
N LYS A 69 -12.53 -22.38 -34.64
CA LYS A 69 -13.92 -22.38 -35.12
C LYS A 69 -14.91 -22.65 -34.00
N GLN A 70 -14.70 -23.70 -33.20
CA GLN A 70 -15.60 -24.06 -32.09
C GLN A 70 -15.65 -22.98 -31.01
N MET A 71 -14.50 -22.39 -30.67
CA MET A 71 -14.43 -21.30 -29.71
C MET A 71 -15.10 -20.03 -30.25
N ASP A 72 -14.87 -19.69 -31.52
CA ASP A 72 -15.48 -18.53 -32.18
C ASP A 72 -17.02 -18.68 -32.21
N GLU A 73 -17.55 -19.88 -32.44
CA GLU A 73 -18.98 -20.17 -32.32
C GLU A 73 -19.51 -20.00 -30.88
N ALA A 74 -18.75 -20.45 -29.87
CA ALA A 74 -19.11 -20.25 -28.47
C ALA A 74 -19.09 -18.77 -28.07
N MET A 75 -18.08 -18.01 -28.53
CA MET A 75 -17.99 -16.57 -28.33
C MET A 75 -19.11 -15.82 -29.05
N ALA A 76 -19.51 -16.23 -30.26
CA ALA A 76 -20.62 -15.63 -30.97
C ALA A 76 -21.95 -15.83 -30.22
N ARG A 77 -22.19 -17.04 -29.67
CA ARG A 77 -23.35 -17.29 -28.79
C ARG A 77 -23.33 -16.41 -27.55
N LEU A 78 -22.19 -16.30 -26.89
CA LEU A 78 -22.02 -15.44 -25.71
C LEU A 78 -22.26 -13.96 -26.05
N THR A 79 -21.73 -13.49 -27.18
CA THR A 79 -21.89 -12.10 -27.65
C THR A 79 -23.35 -11.78 -27.94
N SER A 80 -24.07 -12.70 -28.58
CA SER A 80 -25.52 -12.59 -28.82
C SER A 80 -26.29 -12.54 -27.49
N LEU A 81 -25.94 -13.41 -26.54
CA LEU A 81 -26.56 -13.44 -25.21
C LEU A 81 -26.30 -12.14 -24.43
N HIS A 82 -25.05 -11.66 -24.41
CA HIS A 82 -24.70 -10.37 -23.81
C HIS A 82 -25.45 -9.22 -24.47
N SER A 83 -25.57 -9.21 -25.80
CA SER A 83 -26.32 -8.19 -26.53
C SER A 83 -27.80 -8.20 -26.16
N LYS A 84 -28.40 -9.39 -25.99
CA LYS A 84 -29.78 -9.53 -25.51
C LYS A 84 -29.95 -9.04 -24.07
N ILE A 85 -29.06 -9.44 -23.16
CA ILE A 85 -29.12 -9.04 -21.75
C ILE A 85 -28.86 -7.54 -21.57
N ALA A 86 -27.96 -6.97 -22.36
CA ALA A 86 -27.63 -5.55 -22.31
C ALA A 86 -28.84 -4.66 -22.65
N GLN A 87 -29.86 -5.20 -23.31
CA GLN A 87 -31.11 -4.50 -23.58
C GLN A 87 -31.93 -4.24 -22.32
N GLY A 88 -31.74 -4.99 -21.22
CA GLY A 88 -32.56 -4.86 -20.02
C GLY A 88 -33.97 -5.44 -20.21
N GLY A 89 -34.98 -4.76 -19.66
CA GLY A 89 -36.37 -5.20 -19.75
C GLY A 89 -36.98 -5.15 -21.14
N SER A 90 -38.25 -5.54 -21.25
CA SER A 90 -39.00 -5.55 -22.52
C SER A 90 -38.99 -4.17 -23.21
N GLN A 91 -39.11 -4.15 -24.54
CA GLN A 91 -39.21 -2.91 -25.33
C GLN A 91 -40.23 -1.92 -24.76
N LYS A 92 -41.43 -2.40 -24.42
CA LYS A 92 -42.50 -1.60 -23.80
C LYS A 92 -42.08 -0.97 -22.46
N ALA A 93 -41.31 -1.69 -21.64
CA ALA A 93 -40.82 -1.18 -20.37
C ALA A 93 -39.77 -0.09 -20.57
N ARG A 94 -38.88 -0.24 -21.55
CA ARG A 94 -37.88 0.77 -21.92
C ARG A 94 -38.51 2.04 -22.47
N GLU A 95 -39.47 1.91 -23.39
CA GLU A 95 -40.20 3.06 -23.93
C GLU A 95 -40.95 3.81 -22.83
N LYS A 96 -41.60 3.09 -21.91
CA LYS A 96 -42.25 3.70 -20.76
C LYS A 96 -41.25 4.40 -19.83
N HIS A 97 -40.04 3.86 -19.69
CA HIS A 97 -38.97 4.46 -18.88
C HIS A 97 -38.47 5.77 -19.50
N THR A 98 -38.19 5.78 -20.81
CA THR A 98 -37.72 6.98 -21.52
C THR A 98 -38.82 8.02 -21.69
N GLN A 99 -40.09 7.63 -21.87
CA GLN A 99 -41.25 8.54 -21.87
C GLN A 99 -41.41 9.32 -20.56
N ARG A 100 -40.83 8.82 -19.45
CA ARG A 100 -40.79 9.51 -18.15
C ARG A 100 -39.59 10.47 -18.02
N GLY A 101 -38.82 10.69 -19.08
CA GLY A 101 -37.64 11.55 -19.06
C GLY A 101 -36.38 10.92 -18.44
N LYS A 102 -36.41 9.62 -18.13
CA LYS A 102 -35.33 8.92 -17.43
C LYS A 102 -34.30 8.35 -18.41
N MET A 103 -33.02 8.43 -18.06
CA MET A 103 -31.94 7.74 -18.76
C MET A 103 -31.97 6.23 -18.45
N LEU A 104 -31.63 5.38 -19.43
CA LEU A 104 -31.47 3.95 -19.16
C LEU A 104 -30.23 3.71 -18.28
N VAL A 105 -30.22 2.59 -17.56
CA VAL A 105 -29.17 2.27 -16.58
C VAL A 105 -27.75 2.29 -17.18
N ARG A 106 -27.57 1.76 -18.39
CA ARG A 106 -26.27 1.74 -19.07
C ARG A 106 -25.88 3.12 -19.59
N ASP A 107 -26.84 3.92 -20.05
CA ASP A 107 -26.58 5.30 -20.46
C ASP A 107 -26.13 6.15 -19.26
N ARG A 108 -26.72 5.92 -18.08
CA ARG A 108 -26.30 6.56 -16.82
C ARG A 108 -24.85 6.21 -16.48
N ILE A 109 -24.47 4.94 -16.58
CA ILE A 109 -23.08 4.49 -16.33
C ILE A 109 -22.13 5.12 -17.35
N THR A 110 -22.48 5.10 -18.65
CA THR A 110 -21.66 5.70 -19.71
C THR A 110 -21.43 7.20 -19.50
N ALA A 111 -22.46 7.94 -19.05
CA ALA A 111 -22.34 9.35 -18.73
C ALA A 111 -21.59 9.63 -17.41
N LEU A 112 -21.56 8.67 -16.48
CA LEU A 112 -20.89 8.79 -15.19
C LEU A 112 -19.37 8.59 -15.31
N ILE A 113 -18.92 7.60 -16.08
CA ILE A 113 -17.49 7.24 -16.19
C ILE A 113 -16.70 8.25 -17.02
N ASP A 114 -15.40 8.33 -16.79
CA ASP A 114 -14.50 9.23 -17.50
C ASP A 114 -14.36 8.85 -18.99
N PRO A 115 -14.43 9.82 -19.91
CA PRO A 115 -14.24 9.57 -21.34
C PRO A 115 -12.91 8.87 -21.63
N GLY A 116 -12.96 7.84 -22.50
CA GLY A 116 -11.77 7.06 -22.88
C GLY A 116 -11.36 5.99 -21.86
N THR A 117 -12.03 5.88 -20.71
CA THR A 117 -11.78 4.82 -19.73
C THR A 117 -12.67 3.60 -19.99
N THR A 118 -12.31 2.46 -19.40
CA THR A 118 -13.03 1.20 -19.54
C THR A 118 -13.94 0.95 -18.34
N PHE A 119 -15.12 0.39 -18.57
CA PHE A 119 -15.96 -0.17 -17.52
C PHE A 119 -15.85 -1.69 -17.52
N LEU A 120 -15.38 -2.27 -16.42
CA LEU A 120 -15.38 -3.72 -16.21
C LEU A 120 -16.68 -4.11 -15.52
N GLU A 121 -17.65 -4.58 -16.30
CA GLU A 121 -18.94 -5.06 -15.78
C GLU A 121 -18.79 -6.45 -15.13
N PHE A 122 -19.47 -6.64 -13.99
CA PHE A 122 -19.48 -7.89 -13.24
C PHE A 122 -20.76 -8.69 -13.51
N SER A 123 -20.62 -10.02 -13.59
CA SER A 123 -21.70 -11.01 -13.61
C SER A 123 -22.85 -10.63 -14.55
N GLN A 124 -22.51 -10.36 -15.81
CA GLN A 124 -23.44 -9.93 -16.86
C GLN A 124 -24.62 -10.90 -17.01
N LEU A 125 -24.36 -12.21 -16.90
CA LEU A 125 -25.36 -13.27 -17.06
C LEU A 125 -26.22 -13.55 -15.82
N ALA A 126 -26.04 -12.81 -14.72
CA ALA A 126 -26.79 -13.03 -13.49
C ALA A 126 -28.30 -13.13 -13.74
N GLY A 127 -28.94 -14.15 -13.17
CA GLY A 127 -30.39 -14.38 -13.33
C GLY A 127 -30.81 -15.09 -14.62
N PHE A 128 -29.90 -15.31 -15.57
CA PHE A 128 -30.21 -16.01 -16.83
C PHE A 128 -30.70 -17.45 -16.57
N GLU A 129 -31.93 -17.75 -17.01
CA GLU A 129 -32.62 -19.04 -16.80
C GLU A 129 -32.67 -19.53 -15.33
N VAL A 130 -32.66 -18.60 -14.37
CA VAL A 130 -32.76 -18.93 -12.94
C VAL A 130 -34.22 -19.02 -12.49
N TYR A 131 -35.08 -18.14 -12.99
CA TYR A 131 -36.49 -18.04 -12.60
C TYR A 131 -37.41 -18.56 -13.70
N PRO A 132 -38.14 -19.68 -13.48
CA PRO A 132 -39.00 -20.26 -14.50
C PRO A 132 -40.10 -19.28 -14.95
N GLY A 133 -40.20 -19.04 -16.27
CA GLY A 133 -41.21 -18.15 -16.86
C GLY A 133 -40.94 -16.65 -16.68
N GLU A 134 -39.82 -16.28 -16.07
CA GLU A 134 -39.46 -14.88 -15.81
C GLU A 134 -38.08 -14.54 -16.33
N ASP A 135 -38.00 -13.53 -17.20
CA ASP A 135 -36.71 -12.99 -17.65
C ASP A 135 -36.26 -11.87 -16.70
N VAL A 136 -35.08 -12.03 -16.12
CA VAL A 136 -34.45 -11.09 -15.16
C VAL A 136 -33.01 -10.80 -15.61
N PRO A 137 -32.84 -10.13 -16.77
CA PRO A 137 -31.53 -9.93 -17.38
C PRO A 137 -30.60 -9.16 -16.43
N ALA A 138 -29.35 -9.62 -16.34
CA ALA A 138 -28.32 -9.10 -15.43
C ALA A 138 -28.78 -9.00 -13.96
N ALA A 139 -29.78 -9.79 -13.54
CA ALA A 139 -30.43 -9.73 -12.24
C ALA A 139 -31.15 -8.39 -11.94
N GLY A 140 -31.48 -7.59 -12.96
CA GLY A 140 -32.08 -6.26 -12.77
C GLY A 140 -31.13 -5.24 -12.14
N ILE A 141 -29.82 -5.51 -12.16
CA ILE A 141 -28.79 -4.61 -11.61
C ILE A 141 -27.48 -4.73 -12.40
N VAL A 142 -26.96 -3.60 -12.85
CA VAL A 142 -25.64 -3.53 -13.51
C VAL A 142 -24.62 -3.15 -12.44
N THR A 143 -23.61 -4.00 -12.26
CA THR A 143 -22.51 -3.76 -11.35
C THR A 143 -21.19 -3.84 -12.09
N GLY A 144 -20.19 -3.11 -11.64
CA GLY A 144 -18.87 -3.10 -12.25
C GLY A 144 -17.99 -2.06 -11.60
N PHE A 145 -16.76 -1.90 -12.09
CA PHE A 145 -15.95 -0.77 -11.70
C PHE A 145 -15.47 0.01 -12.93
N GLY A 146 -15.37 1.33 -12.76
CA GLY A 146 -14.93 2.26 -13.78
C GLY A 146 -14.27 3.48 -13.14
N THR A 147 -13.61 4.29 -13.95
CA THR A 147 -12.95 5.51 -13.48
C THR A 147 -13.92 6.68 -13.52
N VAL A 148 -14.06 7.40 -12.41
CA VAL A 148 -14.90 8.60 -12.26
C VAL A 148 -14.05 9.70 -11.65
N SER A 149 -13.87 10.81 -12.35
CA SER A 149 -13.03 11.94 -11.91
C SER A 149 -11.60 11.50 -11.51
N GLY A 150 -11.03 10.54 -12.24
CA GLY A 150 -9.70 9.96 -11.99
C GLY A 150 -9.63 8.92 -10.86
N VAL A 151 -10.76 8.51 -10.29
CA VAL A 151 -10.86 7.53 -9.19
C VAL A 151 -11.53 6.25 -9.66
N ASN A 152 -10.97 5.09 -9.36
CA ASN A 152 -11.62 3.82 -9.65
C ASN A 152 -12.73 3.56 -8.62
N CYS A 153 -13.97 3.50 -9.08
CA CYS A 153 -15.15 3.34 -8.25
C CYS A 153 -15.92 2.07 -8.64
N VAL A 154 -16.46 1.38 -7.65
CA VAL A 154 -17.49 0.35 -7.89
C VAL A 154 -18.82 1.07 -8.09
N ILE A 155 -19.48 0.77 -9.20
CA ILE A 155 -20.77 1.33 -9.57
C ILE A 155 -21.82 0.21 -9.47
N VAL A 156 -22.92 0.51 -8.79
CA VAL A 156 -24.05 -0.40 -8.59
C VAL A 156 -25.31 0.32 -9.03
N ALA A 157 -25.89 -0.09 -10.16
CA ALA A 157 -26.98 0.64 -10.81
C ALA A 157 -28.18 -0.26 -11.07
N ASN A 158 -29.34 0.09 -10.52
CA ASN A 158 -30.56 -0.69 -10.73
C ASN A 158 -31.11 -0.47 -12.15
N ASP A 159 -31.59 -1.56 -12.78
CA ASP A 159 -32.33 -1.48 -14.02
C ASP A 159 -33.84 -1.54 -13.74
N SER A 160 -34.47 -0.38 -13.64
CA SER A 160 -35.91 -0.28 -13.37
C SER A 160 -36.79 -0.78 -14.54
N THR A 161 -36.21 -1.04 -15.71
CA THR A 161 -36.95 -1.66 -16.84
C THR A 161 -37.15 -3.17 -16.61
N VAL A 162 -36.31 -3.80 -15.77
CA VAL A 162 -36.39 -5.21 -15.42
C VAL A 162 -37.26 -5.37 -14.18
N LYS A 163 -38.52 -5.77 -14.36
CA LYS A 163 -39.48 -6.02 -13.27
C LYS A 163 -39.62 -4.84 -12.29
N GLY A 164 -39.41 -3.61 -12.75
CA GLY A 164 -39.47 -2.41 -11.89
C GLY A 164 -38.21 -2.22 -11.02
N GLY A 165 -37.11 -2.90 -11.32
CA GLY A 165 -35.87 -2.85 -10.56
C GLY A 165 -35.94 -3.59 -9.23
N THR A 166 -36.93 -4.48 -9.05
CA THR A 166 -37.14 -5.20 -7.78
C THR A 166 -36.02 -6.20 -7.51
N TYR A 167 -35.65 -6.36 -6.25
CA TYR A 167 -34.60 -7.30 -5.83
C TYR A 167 -35.12 -8.74 -5.78
N TYR A 168 -34.64 -9.56 -6.72
CA TYR A 168 -34.71 -11.02 -6.63
C TYR A 168 -33.57 -11.55 -5.75
N PRO A 169 -33.61 -12.82 -5.29
CA PRO A 169 -32.51 -13.42 -4.53
C PRO A 169 -31.14 -13.23 -5.20
N ILE A 170 -31.09 -13.39 -6.53
CA ILE A 170 -29.85 -13.22 -7.30
C ILE A 170 -29.40 -11.74 -7.40
N THR A 171 -30.35 -10.79 -7.37
CA THR A 171 -30.05 -9.35 -7.33
C THR A 171 -29.34 -8.99 -6.03
N VAL A 172 -29.82 -9.51 -4.89
CA VAL A 172 -29.18 -9.33 -3.58
C VAL A 172 -27.76 -9.86 -3.62
N LYS A 173 -27.59 -11.11 -4.07
CA LYS A 173 -26.27 -11.75 -4.20
C LYS A 173 -25.31 -10.93 -5.06
N LYS A 174 -25.79 -10.35 -6.17
CA LYS A 174 -24.99 -9.51 -7.08
C LYS A 174 -24.61 -8.17 -6.46
N HIS A 175 -25.53 -7.53 -5.74
CA HIS A 175 -25.23 -6.31 -5.00
C HIS A 175 -24.16 -6.59 -3.92
N LEU A 176 -24.35 -7.64 -3.10
CA LEU A 176 -23.38 -8.01 -2.06
C LEU A 176 -22.01 -8.37 -2.62
N ARG A 177 -21.94 -9.04 -3.77
CA ARG A 177 -20.65 -9.32 -4.43
C ARG A 177 -19.94 -8.03 -4.86
N ALA A 178 -20.67 -7.05 -5.39
CA ALA A 178 -20.07 -5.76 -5.76
C ALA A 178 -19.50 -5.03 -4.53
N GLN A 179 -20.21 -5.04 -3.40
CA GLN A 179 -19.71 -4.48 -2.13
C GLN A 179 -18.52 -5.26 -1.58
N ALA A 180 -18.52 -6.60 -1.69
CA ALA A 180 -17.37 -7.41 -1.30
C ALA A 180 -16.13 -6.99 -2.10
N ILE A 181 -16.24 -6.88 -3.42
CA ILE A 181 -15.15 -6.37 -4.28
C ILE A 181 -14.72 -4.97 -3.86
N ALA A 182 -15.66 -4.06 -3.59
CA ALA A 182 -15.35 -2.71 -3.17
C ALA A 182 -14.59 -2.67 -1.83
N GLN A 183 -15.07 -3.40 -0.83
CA GLN A 183 -14.45 -3.48 0.48
C GLN A 183 -13.06 -4.11 0.41
N GLU A 184 -12.95 -5.23 -0.29
CA GLU A 184 -11.72 -6.02 -0.44
C GLU A 184 -10.59 -5.28 -1.15
N ASN A 185 -10.92 -4.33 -2.04
CA ASN A 185 -9.97 -3.56 -2.82
C ASN A 185 -9.98 -2.05 -2.47
N ARG A 186 -10.69 -1.67 -1.40
CA ARG A 186 -10.91 -0.28 -0.95
C ARG A 186 -11.33 0.67 -2.07
N LEU A 187 -12.40 0.37 -2.79
CA LEU A 187 -12.91 1.20 -3.88
C LEU A 187 -14.15 1.99 -3.43
N PRO A 188 -14.21 3.33 -3.66
CA PRO A 188 -15.43 4.10 -3.43
C PRO A 188 -16.63 3.50 -4.17
N CYS A 189 -17.80 3.56 -3.55
CA CYS A 189 -19.04 2.99 -4.07
C CYS A 189 -19.99 4.09 -4.56
N ILE A 190 -20.55 3.91 -5.76
CA ILE A 190 -21.59 4.78 -6.33
C ILE A 190 -22.83 3.93 -6.59
N TYR A 191 -23.93 4.25 -5.90
CA TYR A 191 -25.21 3.56 -6.04
C TYR A 191 -26.17 4.40 -6.88
N LEU A 192 -26.50 3.96 -8.09
CA LEU A 192 -27.54 4.57 -8.93
C LEU A 192 -28.87 3.85 -8.64
N VAL A 193 -29.61 4.39 -7.66
CA VAL A 193 -30.77 3.76 -7.04
C VAL A 193 -32.04 4.06 -7.83
N ASP A 194 -32.70 2.99 -8.27
CA ASP A 194 -33.94 3.06 -9.05
C ASP A 194 -34.69 1.71 -8.94
N SER A 195 -35.27 1.44 -7.77
CA SER A 195 -35.80 0.12 -7.41
C SER A 195 -37.16 0.18 -6.72
N GLY A 196 -38.11 -0.60 -7.23
CA GLY A 196 -39.43 -0.78 -6.63
C GLY A 196 -39.47 -1.60 -5.33
N GLY A 197 -38.33 -1.99 -4.76
CA GLY A 197 -38.24 -2.76 -3.51
C GLY A 197 -37.88 -4.23 -3.70
N ALA A 198 -38.28 -5.10 -2.77
CA ALA A 198 -38.03 -6.54 -2.84
C ALA A 198 -39.04 -7.25 -3.77
N ASN A 199 -38.61 -8.33 -4.42
CA ASN A 199 -39.53 -9.24 -5.09
C ASN A 199 -40.33 -10.02 -4.03
N LEU A 200 -41.59 -9.63 -3.82
CA LEU A 200 -42.44 -10.18 -2.76
C LEU A 200 -42.67 -11.70 -2.85
N PRO A 201 -42.88 -12.31 -4.04
CA PRO A 201 -43.00 -13.77 -4.16
C PRO A 201 -41.78 -14.53 -3.64
N HIS A 202 -40.58 -13.96 -3.74
CA HIS A 202 -39.32 -14.54 -3.28
C HIS A 202 -38.80 -13.95 -1.95
N GLN A 203 -39.65 -13.28 -1.16
CA GLN A 203 -39.21 -12.53 0.02
C GLN A 203 -38.40 -13.36 1.04
N ALA A 204 -38.71 -14.66 1.18
CA ALA A 204 -38.02 -15.56 2.13
C ALA A 204 -36.54 -15.74 1.79
N ASP A 205 -36.18 -15.62 0.51
CA ASP A 205 -34.82 -15.73 -0.01
C ASP A 205 -34.20 -14.34 -0.32
N VAL A 206 -34.88 -13.27 0.11
CA VAL A 206 -34.44 -11.88 -0.09
C VAL A 206 -34.25 -11.14 1.22
N PHE A 207 -34.99 -11.47 2.29
CA PHE A 207 -35.05 -10.66 3.50
C PHE A 207 -34.28 -11.21 4.73
N PRO A 208 -34.50 -12.46 5.20
CA PRO A 208 -34.19 -12.80 6.60
C PRO A 208 -32.74 -13.21 6.92
N ASP A 209 -31.98 -13.81 6.00
CA ASP A 209 -30.71 -14.46 6.32
C ASP A 209 -29.51 -13.49 6.31
N LYS A 210 -28.34 -13.94 6.81
CA LYS A 210 -27.12 -13.14 6.97
C LYS A 210 -26.68 -12.45 5.68
N GLU A 211 -26.78 -13.13 4.54
CA GLU A 211 -26.37 -12.62 3.22
C GLU A 211 -27.58 -12.21 2.37
N HIS A 212 -28.66 -11.78 3.02
CA HIS A 212 -29.85 -11.23 2.38
C HIS A 212 -29.82 -9.68 2.38
N PHE A 213 -30.92 -9.03 1.98
CA PHE A 213 -30.98 -7.61 1.65
C PHE A 213 -30.45 -6.67 2.74
N GLY A 214 -30.68 -6.98 4.02
CA GLY A 214 -30.16 -6.19 5.15
C GLY A 214 -28.63 -6.11 5.22
N ARG A 215 -27.92 -7.07 4.62
CA ARG A 215 -26.45 -7.10 4.58
C ARG A 215 -25.87 -5.95 3.75
N ILE A 216 -26.64 -5.41 2.81
CA ILE A 216 -26.24 -4.24 2.01
C ILE A 216 -25.94 -3.06 2.93
N PHE A 217 -26.84 -2.77 3.87
CA PHE A 217 -26.72 -1.65 4.81
C PHE A 217 -25.60 -1.87 5.82
N TYR A 218 -25.47 -3.10 6.32
CA TYR A 218 -24.34 -3.48 7.18
C TYR A 218 -23.01 -3.20 6.47
N ASN A 219 -22.86 -3.63 5.21
CA ASN A 219 -21.65 -3.41 4.45
C ASN A 219 -21.40 -1.93 4.16
N GLN A 220 -22.43 -1.15 3.80
CA GLN A 220 -22.32 0.31 3.61
C GLN A 220 -21.76 1.00 4.86
N ALA A 221 -22.36 0.75 6.03
CA ALA A 221 -21.90 1.33 7.29
C ALA A 221 -20.47 0.90 7.64
N ARG A 222 -20.12 -0.37 7.42
CA ARG A 222 -18.76 -0.88 7.67
C ARG A 222 -17.74 -0.28 6.72
N MET A 223 -18.06 -0.12 5.44
CA MET A 223 -17.17 0.50 4.45
C MET A 223 -16.98 2.00 4.74
N SER A 224 -18.06 2.73 5.01
CA SER A 224 -17.98 4.14 5.45
C SER A 224 -17.10 4.29 6.70
N SER A 225 -17.29 3.43 7.72
CA SER A 225 -16.43 3.45 8.93
C SER A 225 -14.95 3.13 8.67
N GLN A 226 -14.66 2.44 7.56
CA GLN A 226 -13.28 2.16 7.11
C GLN A 226 -12.71 3.31 6.27
N GLY A 227 -13.47 4.38 6.02
CA GLY A 227 -13.11 5.48 5.12
C GLY A 227 -13.20 5.11 3.65
N ILE A 228 -14.10 4.19 3.27
CA ILE A 228 -14.41 3.87 1.86
C ILE A 228 -15.73 4.61 1.52
N PRO A 229 -15.67 5.70 0.72
CA PRO A 229 -16.83 6.56 0.49
C PRO A 229 -18.02 5.84 -0.15
N GLN A 230 -19.22 6.15 0.34
CA GLN A 230 -20.50 5.66 -0.15
C GLN A 230 -21.30 6.83 -0.72
N ILE A 231 -21.57 6.84 -2.03
CA ILE A 231 -22.36 7.89 -2.68
C ILE A 231 -23.61 7.28 -3.27
N SER A 232 -24.77 7.87 -3.00
CA SER A 232 -26.03 7.45 -3.59
C SER A 232 -26.61 8.50 -4.55
N VAL A 233 -27.25 8.03 -5.60
CA VAL A 233 -27.97 8.84 -6.58
C VAL A 233 -29.35 8.21 -6.77
N VAL A 234 -30.37 8.82 -6.18
CA VAL A 234 -31.76 8.36 -6.23
C VAL A 234 -32.44 8.91 -7.47
N MET A 235 -32.60 8.05 -8.47
CA MET A 235 -33.08 8.39 -9.81
C MET A 235 -34.45 7.76 -10.10
N GLY A 236 -35.19 7.38 -9.06
CA GLY A 236 -36.50 6.75 -9.14
C GLY A 236 -37.02 6.31 -7.77
N PRO A 237 -37.97 5.35 -7.73
CA PRO A 237 -38.47 4.81 -6.47
C PRO A 237 -37.37 4.18 -5.62
N CYS A 238 -37.46 4.38 -4.31
CA CYS A 238 -36.57 3.85 -3.28
C CYS A 238 -37.40 3.55 -2.01
N THR A 239 -38.11 2.43 -2.03
CA THR A 239 -39.13 2.10 -1.01
C THR A 239 -38.66 1.08 0.02
N ALA A 240 -39.21 1.17 1.23
CA ALA A 240 -39.02 0.25 2.34
C ALA A 240 -37.54 0.03 2.67
N GLY A 241 -37.04 -1.20 2.65
CA GLY A 241 -35.63 -1.47 2.91
C GLY A 241 -34.70 -0.69 1.97
N GLY A 242 -35.10 -0.46 0.71
CA GLY A 242 -34.27 0.26 -0.26
C GLY A 242 -33.92 1.68 0.20
N ALA A 243 -34.80 2.31 1.00
CA ALA A 243 -34.61 3.66 1.53
C ALA A 243 -33.33 3.82 2.37
N TYR A 244 -32.80 2.73 2.93
CA TYR A 244 -31.54 2.79 3.69
C TYR A 244 -30.30 2.91 2.82
N VAL A 245 -30.35 2.57 1.51
CA VAL A 245 -29.19 2.78 0.62
C VAL A 245 -28.80 4.26 0.57
N PRO A 246 -29.70 5.21 0.25
CA PRO A 246 -29.37 6.63 0.33
C PRO A 246 -29.23 7.13 1.76
N SER A 247 -30.09 6.70 2.69
CA SER A 247 -30.06 7.22 4.07
C SER A 247 -28.78 6.85 4.85
N MET A 248 -28.01 5.86 4.37
CA MET A 248 -26.75 5.42 4.98
C MET A 248 -25.53 5.64 4.08
N SER A 249 -25.68 6.41 3.00
CA SER A 249 -24.55 6.87 2.19
C SER A 249 -23.95 8.15 2.79
N ASP A 250 -22.67 8.40 2.53
CA ASP A 250 -21.96 9.57 3.05
C ASP A 250 -22.42 10.86 2.34
N GLU A 251 -22.74 10.76 1.04
CA GLU A 251 -23.39 11.81 0.25
C GLU A 251 -24.53 11.20 -0.58
N SER A 252 -25.67 11.88 -0.62
CA SER A 252 -26.90 11.43 -1.26
C SER A 252 -27.51 12.50 -2.16
N ILE A 253 -27.70 12.13 -3.43
CA ILE A 253 -28.27 12.98 -4.47
C ILE A 253 -29.66 12.44 -4.85
N ILE A 254 -30.66 13.30 -5.02
CA ILE A 254 -32.01 12.90 -5.45
C ILE A 254 -32.49 13.72 -6.64
N VAL A 255 -33.10 13.07 -7.63
CA VAL A 255 -33.71 13.76 -8.78
C VAL A 255 -35.10 14.28 -8.39
N GLN A 256 -35.33 15.58 -8.53
CA GLN A 256 -36.60 16.24 -8.25
C GLN A 256 -37.74 15.63 -9.08
N GLU A 257 -38.93 15.47 -8.47
CA GLU A 257 -40.16 14.99 -9.14
C GLU A 257 -40.01 13.60 -9.81
N GLN A 258 -38.98 12.85 -9.43
CA GLN A 258 -38.64 11.54 -10.01
C GLN A 258 -38.14 10.56 -8.96
N GLY A 259 -37.18 11.00 -8.14
CA GLY A 259 -36.65 10.24 -7.01
C GLY A 259 -37.61 10.29 -5.83
N HIS A 260 -37.86 9.13 -5.20
CA HIS A 260 -38.75 9.04 -4.05
C HIS A 260 -38.18 8.09 -3.00
N ILE A 261 -38.03 8.55 -1.75
CA ILE A 261 -37.53 7.75 -0.63
C ILE A 261 -38.62 7.64 0.44
N PHE A 262 -38.98 6.42 0.84
CA PHE A 262 -39.89 6.25 1.98
C PHE A 262 -39.82 4.83 2.56
N LEU A 263 -40.00 4.70 3.87
CA LEU A 263 -40.08 3.39 4.54
C LEU A 263 -41.38 2.65 4.20
N ALA A 264 -42.46 3.38 3.95
CA ALA A 264 -43.75 2.85 3.52
C ALA A 264 -44.26 3.75 2.39
N GLY A 265 -44.48 3.18 1.19
CA GLY A 265 -45.04 3.96 0.09
C GLY A 265 -46.51 4.31 0.27
N PRO A 266 -47.07 5.19 -0.58
CA PRO A 266 -48.45 5.63 -0.46
C PRO A 266 -49.50 4.51 -0.33
N PRO A 267 -49.40 3.37 -1.04
CA PRO A 267 -50.33 2.27 -0.84
C PRO A 267 -50.32 1.69 0.58
N LEU A 268 -49.13 1.61 1.20
CA LEU A 268 -48.96 1.07 2.55
C LEU A 268 -49.37 2.08 3.62
N VAL A 269 -49.06 3.37 3.43
CA VAL A 269 -49.52 4.46 4.31
C VAL A 269 -51.05 4.51 4.35
N LYS A 270 -51.70 4.47 3.18
CA LYS A 270 -53.15 4.42 3.08
C LYS A 270 -53.74 3.18 3.77
N ALA A 271 -53.12 2.02 3.58
CA ALA A 271 -53.57 0.78 4.21
C ALA A 271 -53.41 0.80 5.75
N ALA A 272 -52.34 1.42 6.26
CA ALA A 272 -52.04 1.43 7.70
C ALA A 272 -52.75 2.54 8.48
N THR A 273 -52.96 3.71 7.88
CA THR A 273 -53.42 4.92 8.59
C THR A 273 -54.68 5.56 7.99
N GLY A 274 -55.05 5.19 6.76
CA GLY A 274 -56.11 5.86 6.00
C GLY A 274 -55.69 7.16 5.32
N GLU A 275 -54.47 7.66 5.55
CA GLU A 275 -53.94 8.86 4.92
C GLU A 275 -53.75 8.66 3.40
N VAL A 276 -54.20 9.64 2.62
CA VAL A 276 -54.03 9.67 1.16
C VAL A 276 -53.04 10.77 0.82
N VAL A 277 -51.82 10.37 0.50
CA VAL A 277 -50.69 11.26 0.19
C VAL A 277 -50.06 10.83 -1.14
N SER A 278 -49.55 11.78 -1.92
CA SER A 278 -48.84 11.45 -3.17
C SER A 278 -47.43 10.93 -2.86
N ALA A 279 -46.75 10.31 -3.85
CA ALA A 279 -45.38 9.86 -3.66
C ALA A 279 -44.42 11.04 -3.44
N GLU A 280 -44.61 12.14 -4.17
CA GLU A 280 -43.79 13.36 -4.07
C GLU A 280 -43.99 14.05 -2.71
N ASP A 281 -45.23 14.16 -2.23
CA ASP A 281 -45.53 14.79 -0.93
C ASP A 281 -45.05 13.94 0.25
N LEU A 282 -45.01 12.61 0.10
CA LEU A 282 -44.59 11.69 1.16
C LEU A 282 -43.06 11.60 1.29
N GLY A 283 -42.34 11.66 0.17
CA GLY A 283 -40.91 11.36 0.14
C GLY A 283 -40.19 11.80 -1.13
N GLY A 284 -40.64 12.89 -1.75
CA GLY A 284 -40.02 13.45 -2.94
C GLY A 284 -38.69 14.17 -2.69
N GLY A 285 -38.07 14.64 -3.78
CA GLY A 285 -36.75 15.25 -3.74
C GLY A 285 -36.66 16.51 -2.88
N LYS A 286 -37.66 17.41 -2.98
CA LYS A 286 -37.71 18.64 -2.18
C LYS A 286 -37.87 18.37 -0.70
N LEU A 287 -38.77 17.46 -0.34
CA LEU A 287 -38.98 17.08 1.07
C LEU A 287 -37.67 16.60 1.70
N HIS A 288 -36.93 15.72 1.03
CA HIS A 288 -35.70 15.18 1.59
C HIS A 288 -34.50 16.12 1.57
N SER A 289 -34.45 17.06 0.62
CA SER A 289 -33.34 18.02 0.50
C SER A 289 -33.55 19.31 1.30
N GLU A 290 -34.80 19.72 1.55
CA GLU A 290 -35.11 21.01 2.17
C GLU A 290 -35.71 20.87 3.59
N ILE A 291 -36.36 19.74 3.90
CA ILE A 291 -37.08 19.56 5.18
C ILE A 291 -36.41 18.49 6.03
N SER A 292 -36.31 17.26 5.52
CA SER A 292 -35.86 16.13 6.36
C SER A 292 -34.35 15.97 6.44
N GLY A 293 -33.60 16.48 5.45
CA GLY A 293 -32.14 16.30 5.37
C GLY A 293 -31.70 14.84 5.12
N VAL A 294 -32.54 14.02 4.49
CA VAL A 294 -32.16 12.63 4.12
C VAL A 294 -31.27 12.62 2.88
N THR A 295 -31.35 13.66 2.05
CA THR A 295 -30.53 13.84 0.85
C THR A 295 -29.83 15.19 0.91
N ASP A 296 -28.60 15.24 0.40
CA ASP A 296 -27.73 16.42 0.49
C ASP A 296 -27.84 17.32 -0.74
N TYR A 297 -28.20 16.76 -1.89
CA TYR A 297 -28.31 17.50 -3.14
C TYR A 297 -29.57 17.17 -3.93
N LEU A 298 -30.26 18.22 -4.38
CA LEU A 298 -31.40 18.13 -5.28
C LEU A 298 -30.93 18.33 -6.73
N ALA A 299 -31.10 17.30 -7.56
CA ALA A 299 -30.85 17.35 -9.00
C ALA A 299 -32.14 17.64 -9.78
N VAL A 300 -32.02 18.27 -10.95
CA VAL A 300 -33.20 18.61 -11.79
C VAL A 300 -33.56 17.49 -12.76
N ASP A 301 -32.59 16.67 -13.14
CA ASP A 301 -32.75 15.52 -14.02
C ASP A 301 -31.60 14.50 -13.77
N ASP A 302 -31.64 13.39 -14.49
CA ASP A 302 -30.62 12.35 -14.42
C ASP A 302 -29.22 12.89 -14.78
N ALA A 303 -29.10 13.75 -15.78
CA ALA A 303 -27.81 14.27 -16.24
C ALA A 303 -27.15 15.16 -15.18
N HIS A 304 -27.92 16.06 -14.57
CA HIS A 304 -27.45 16.89 -13.46
C HIS A 304 -27.07 16.03 -12.25
N ALA A 305 -27.83 14.98 -11.94
CA ALA A 305 -27.51 14.08 -10.84
C ALA A 305 -26.15 13.39 -11.03
N LEU A 306 -25.81 12.97 -12.25
CA LEU A 306 -24.51 12.40 -12.56
C LEU A 306 -23.37 13.43 -12.47
N VAL A 307 -23.60 14.69 -12.85
CA VAL A 307 -22.64 15.78 -12.65
C VAL A 307 -22.34 15.97 -11.15
N LEU A 308 -23.37 15.95 -10.31
CA LEU A 308 -23.21 16.04 -8.85
C LEU A 308 -22.46 14.83 -8.30
N ALA A 309 -22.74 13.62 -8.76
CA ALA A 309 -22.02 12.42 -8.35
C ALA A 309 -20.52 12.50 -8.70
N ARG A 310 -20.20 12.95 -9.93
CA ARG A 310 -18.81 13.19 -10.34
C ARG A 310 -18.11 14.25 -9.49
N ARG A 311 -18.84 15.29 -9.08
CA ARG A 311 -18.35 16.34 -8.17
C ARG A 311 -18.04 15.77 -6.79
N SER A 312 -18.95 14.99 -6.20
CA SER A 312 -18.73 14.31 -4.91
C SER A 312 -17.47 13.45 -4.98
N ILE A 313 -17.30 12.63 -6.03
CA ILE A 313 -16.07 11.85 -6.24
C ILE A 313 -14.81 12.74 -6.33
N SER A 314 -14.88 13.87 -7.04
CA SER A 314 -13.74 14.77 -7.20
C SER A 314 -13.28 15.44 -5.89
N ASN A 315 -14.18 15.53 -4.91
CA ASN A 315 -13.98 16.15 -3.60
C ASN A 315 -13.56 15.15 -2.51
N LEU A 316 -13.47 13.85 -2.81
CA LEU A 316 -13.14 12.82 -1.82
C LEU A 316 -11.75 12.94 -1.20
N ASN A 317 -10.89 13.82 -1.72
CA ASN A 317 -9.46 13.83 -1.39
C ASN A 317 -8.82 12.43 -1.58
N TRP A 318 -9.41 11.62 -2.47
CA TRP A 318 -8.96 10.26 -2.72
C TRP A 318 -7.63 10.28 -3.43
N HIS A 319 -6.73 9.35 -3.09
CA HIS A 319 -5.49 9.14 -3.84
C HIS A 319 -5.86 8.80 -5.28
N ARG A 320 -5.87 9.83 -6.12
CA ARG A 320 -5.91 9.67 -7.56
C ARG A 320 -4.66 8.86 -7.86
N ASN A 321 -4.82 7.65 -8.38
CA ASN A 321 -3.73 6.90 -9.00
C ASN A 321 -3.26 7.71 -10.23
N LEU A 322 -2.60 8.84 -10.00
CA LEU A 322 -2.06 9.76 -11.00
C LEU A 322 -0.87 9.17 -11.76
N SER A 323 -0.55 7.90 -11.51
CA SER A 323 0.39 7.11 -12.31
C SER A 323 -0.02 7.01 -13.79
N ALA A 324 -1.28 7.31 -14.14
CA ALA A 324 -1.78 7.18 -15.52
C ALA A 324 -1.60 8.43 -16.41
N VAL A 325 -1.21 9.62 -15.88
CA VAL A 325 -1.23 10.87 -16.68
C VAL A 325 0.16 11.48 -16.94
N GLN A 326 1.27 10.86 -16.52
CA GLN A 326 2.61 11.47 -16.72
C GLN A 326 3.71 10.62 -17.38
N SER A 327 3.43 9.44 -17.93
CA SER A 327 4.40 8.75 -18.80
C SER A 327 3.79 8.42 -20.16
N THR A 328 4.27 9.09 -21.21
CA THR A 328 3.91 8.81 -22.62
C THR A 328 4.49 7.48 -23.14
N THR A 329 5.22 6.73 -22.32
CA THR A 329 5.80 5.44 -22.69
C THR A 329 5.40 4.37 -21.66
N PRO A 330 4.68 3.30 -22.06
CA PRO A 330 4.40 2.19 -21.15
C PRO A 330 5.71 1.50 -20.73
N THR A 331 5.91 1.32 -19.42
CA THR A 331 7.10 0.70 -18.81
C THR A 331 7.08 -0.83 -18.86
N TYR A 332 6.22 -1.44 -19.66
CA TYR A 332 6.03 -2.89 -19.77
C TYR A 332 6.18 -3.37 -21.22
N LYS A 333 6.54 -4.64 -21.40
CA LYS A 333 6.65 -5.27 -22.72
C LYS A 333 5.35 -6.01 -23.03
N GLU A 334 4.83 -5.89 -24.24
CA GLU A 334 3.73 -6.75 -24.68
C GLU A 334 4.19 -8.21 -24.82
N PRO A 335 3.27 -9.19 -24.73
CA PRO A 335 3.56 -10.58 -25.05
C PRO A 335 4.11 -10.71 -26.48
N LEU A 336 4.97 -11.70 -26.70
CA LEU A 336 5.55 -11.99 -28.02
C LEU A 336 4.56 -12.65 -28.98
N TYR A 337 3.50 -13.27 -28.45
CA TYR A 337 2.50 -14.00 -29.21
C TYR A 337 1.13 -13.33 -29.08
N ASP A 338 0.34 -13.42 -30.14
CA ASP A 338 -0.97 -12.79 -30.21
C ASP A 338 -1.97 -13.48 -29.26
N ALA A 339 -2.72 -12.68 -28.49
CA ALA A 339 -3.76 -13.15 -27.60
C ALA A 339 -4.95 -13.78 -28.36
N GLU A 340 -5.18 -13.40 -29.61
CA GLU A 340 -6.23 -13.98 -30.48
C GLU A 340 -5.99 -15.45 -30.81
N GLU A 341 -4.76 -15.95 -30.63
CA GLU A 341 -4.43 -17.36 -30.82
C GLU A 341 -5.00 -18.27 -29.72
N LEU A 342 -5.36 -17.72 -28.55
CA LEU A 342 -5.90 -18.48 -27.41
C LEU A 342 -7.14 -19.29 -27.79
N SER A 343 -7.98 -18.76 -28.68
CA SER A 343 -9.18 -19.45 -29.17
C SER A 343 -8.84 -20.74 -29.92
N GLY A 344 -7.76 -20.74 -30.71
CA GLY A 344 -7.29 -21.92 -31.45
C GLY A 344 -6.47 -22.90 -30.61
N ILE A 345 -5.94 -22.46 -29.47
CA ILE A 345 -5.16 -23.32 -28.56
C ILE A 345 -6.08 -24.19 -27.70
N VAL A 346 -7.15 -23.60 -27.16
CA VAL A 346 -7.93 -24.26 -26.10
C VAL A 346 -9.14 -25.02 -26.65
N GLY A 347 -9.86 -24.46 -27.63
CA GLY A 347 -11.07 -25.06 -28.18
C GLY A 347 -12.16 -25.38 -27.13
N THR A 348 -13.14 -26.20 -27.51
CA THR A 348 -14.25 -26.59 -26.60
C THR A 348 -14.13 -28.02 -26.07
N ASN A 349 -13.26 -28.85 -26.66
CA ASN A 349 -13.05 -30.22 -26.24
C ASN A 349 -12.07 -30.32 -25.06
N LEU A 350 -12.62 -30.25 -23.85
CA LEU A 350 -11.85 -30.31 -22.60
C LEU A 350 -11.21 -31.69 -22.28
N ARG A 351 -11.43 -32.71 -23.13
CA ARG A 351 -10.71 -34.00 -23.00
C ARG A 351 -9.29 -33.93 -23.56
N ARG A 352 -9.03 -32.96 -24.44
CA ARG A 352 -7.67 -32.71 -24.97
C ARG A 352 -6.86 -31.96 -23.91
N GLN A 353 -5.59 -32.33 -23.78
CA GLN A 353 -4.70 -31.61 -22.88
C GLN A 353 -4.42 -30.21 -23.44
N ILE A 354 -4.67 -29.19 -22.63
CA ILE A 354 -4.42 -27.80 -22.98
C ILE A 354 -3.09 -27.39 -22.33
N PRO A 355 -2.05 -27.05 -23.10
CA PRO A 355 -0.74 -26.70 -22.55
C PRO A 355 -0.79 -25.34 -21.84
N ALA A 356 -0.63 -25.35 -20.51
CA ALA A 356 -0.72 -24.13 -19.70
C ALA A 356 0.30 -23.04 -20.10
N HIS A 357 1.51 -23.44 -20.52
CA HIS A 357 2.56 -22.53 -20.97
C HIS A 357 2.13 -21.67 -22.15
N GLU A 358 1.32 -22.20 -23.08
CA GLU A 358 0.84 -21.44 -24.25
C GLU A 358 -0.16 -20.35 -23.86
N ILE A 359 -0.92 -20.55 -22.77
CA ILE A 359 -1.78 -19.50 -22.19
C ILE A 359 -0.92 -18.44 -21.52
N ILE A 360 0.01 -18.87 -20.65
CA ILE A 360 0.91 -17.97 -19.92
C ILE A 360 1.67 -17.07 -20.91
N ALA A 361 2.21 -17.63 -21.99
CA ALA A 361 2.99 -16.90 -22.99
C ALA A 361 2.22 -15.76 -23.68
N ARG A 362 0.89 -15.81 -23.71
CA ARG A 362 0.01 -14.79 -24.35
C ARG A 362 -0.56 -13.78 -23.37
N ILE A 363 -0.36 -13.97 -22.06
CA ILE A 363 -0.88 -13.04 -21.03
C ILE A 363 0.21 -12.31 -20.26
N VAL A 364 1.45 -12.80 -20.24
CA VAL A 364 2.55 -12.19 -19.47
C VAL A 364 3.46 -11.30 -20.33
N ASP A 365 4.06 -10.30 -19.70
CA ASP A 365 4.92 -9.31 -20.36
C ASP A 365 6.13 -9.98 -21.04
N GLY A 366 6.35 -9.67 -22.32
CA GLY A 366 7.44 -10.25 -23.12
C GLY A 366 7.43 -11.77 -23.21
N SER A 367 6.29 -12.43 -22.95
CA SER A 367 6.18 -13.89 -22.84
C SER A 367 7.23 -14.51 -21.90
N SER A 368 7.66 -13.76 -20.89
CA SER A 368 8.70 -14.15 -19.95
C SER A 368 8.10 -14.77 -18.69
N PHE A 369 8.50 -16.00 -18.39
CA PHE A 369 8.03 -16.79 -17.27
C PHE A 369 9.18 -17.55 -16.62
N ALA A 370 9.53 -17.15 -15.39
CA ALA A 370 10.54 -17.82 -14.59
C ALA A 370 9.90 -19.02 -13.88
N GLU A 371 9.90 -20.18 -14.54
CA GLU A 371 9.26 -21.39 -14.02
C GLU A 371 9.96 -21.94 -12.77
N PHE A 372 9.18 -22.14 -11.71
CA PHE A 372 9.59 -22.76 -10.46
C PHE A 372 9.37 -24.28 -10.53
N LYS A 373 10.43 -25.05 -10.23
CA LYS A 373 10.41 -26.53 -10.22
C LYS A 373 9.82 -27.15 -11.51
N PRO A 374 10.34 -26.85 -12.72
CA PRO A 374 9.81 -27.42 -13.96
C PRO A 374 9.87 -28.96 -13.99
N GLY A 375 10.91 -29.56 -13.40
CA GLY A 375 11.09 -31.02 -13.36
C GLY A 375 10.38 -31.77 -12.22
N TYR A 376 9.57 -31.11 -11.38
CA TYR A 376 8.88 -31.75 -10.25
C TYR A 376 7.41 -31.38 -10.25
N GLY A 377 6.50 -32.35 -10.12
CA GLY A 377 5.05 -32.10 -10.15
C GLY A 377 4.60 -31.37 -11.42
N SER A 378 5.00 -31.87 -12.60
CA SER A 378 4.83 -31.21 -13.90
C SER A 378 3.38 -30.99 -14.35
N THR A 379 2.41 -31.62 -13.67
CA THR A 379 0.98 -31.38 -13.91
C THR A 379 0.48 -30.07 -13.28
N LEU A 380 1.31 -29.39 -12.48
CA LEU A 380 1.05 -28.04 -11.98
C LEU A 380 2.24 -27.14 -12.34
N VAL A 381 2.00 -26.20 -13.25
CA VAL A 381 2.98 -25.20 -13.66
C VAL A 381 2.94 -24.06 -12.66
N THR A 382 4.09 -23.66 -12.14
CA THR A 382 4.21 -22.56 -11.18
C THR A 382 5.40 -21.69 -11.55
N GLY A 383 5.30 -20.38 -11.44
CA GLY A 383 6.43 -19.50 -11.75
C GLY A 383 6.10 -18.02 -11.64
N PHE A 384 7.13 -17.19 -11.75
CA PHE A 384 7.00 -15.74 -11.66
C PHE A 384 6.92 -15.10 -13.04
N ALA A 385 6.10 -14.07 -13.17
CA ALA A 385 5.95 -13.28 -14.38
C ALA A 385 5.59 -11.82 -14.05
N LYS A 386 5.36 -11.02 -15.08
CA LYS A 386 4.76 -9.69 -14.96
C LYS A 386 3.54 -9.55 -15.86
N ILE A 387 2.56 -8.78 -15.44
CA ILE A 387 1.41 -8.36 -16.27
C ILE A 387 1.26 -6.84 -16.11
N TYR A 388 1.38 -6.10 -17.21
CA TYR A 388 1.41 -4.63 -17.20
C TYR A 388 2.44 -4.05 -16.22
N GLY A 389 3.59 -4.71 -16.09
CA GLY A 389 4.67 -4.36 -15.16
C GLY A 389 4.47 -4.84 -13.72
N HIS A 390 3.29 -5.33 -13.34
CA HIS A 390 3.02 -5.85 -12.01
C HIS A 390 3.61 -7.25 -11.83
N PRO A 391 4.46 -7.50 -10.81
CA PRO A 391 4.98 -8.83 -10.54
C PRO A 391 3.85 -9.75 -10.07
N VAL A 392 3.80 -10.97 -10.62
CA VAL A 392 2.76 -11.97 -10.30
C VAL A 392 3.36 -13.36 -10.18
N GLY A 393 2.79 -14.17 -9.30
CA GLY A 393 3.02 -15.61 -9.22
C GLY A 393 1.87 -16.35 -9.91
N ILE A 394 2.17 -17.19 -10.89
CA ILE A 394 1.15 -17.95 -11.62
C ILE A 394 1.17 -19.40 -11.14
N VAL A 395 -0.03 -19.96 -10.90
CA VAL A 395 -0.27 -21.37 -10.61
C VAL A 395 -1.28 -21.89 -11.63
N ALA A 396 -0.84 -22.75 -12.54
CA ALA A 396 -1.64 -23.17 -13.70
C ALA A 396 -1.69 -24.69 -13.83
N ASN A 397 -2.89 -25.25 -14.02
CA ASN A 397 -3.03 -26.69 -14.23
C ASN A 397 -2.56 -27.09 -15.63
N ASN A 398 -1.80 -28.19 -15.69
CA ASN A 398 -1.35 -28.83 -16.92
C ASN A 398 -1.69 -30.34 -16.92
N GLY A 399 -2.67 -30.74 -16.11
CA GLY A 399 -3.10 -32.12 -15.88
C GLY A 399 -3.75 -32.32 -14.51
N ILE A 400 -3.96 -33.58 -14.12
CA ILE A 400 -4.48 -33.96 -12.78
C ILE A 400 -3.48 -33.63 -11.66
N LEU A 401 -3.97 -33.38 -10.45
CA LEU A 401 -3.10 -33.09 -9.30
C LEU A 401 -2.59 -34.37 -8.64
N PHE A 402 -1.27 -34.49 -8.53
CA PHE A 402 -0.58 -35.51 -7.73
C PHE A 402 -0.10 -34.93 -6.38
N SER A 403 0.42 -35.80 -5.51
CA SER A 403 1.05 -35.40 -4.25
C SER A 403 2.18 -34.38 -4.47
N GLU A 404 3.03 -34.62 -5.46
CA GLU A 404 4.17 -33.78 -5.83
C GLU A 404 3.70 -32.41 -6.32
N SER A 405 2.67 -32.39 -7.17
CA SER A 405 2.04 -31.16 -7.68
C SER A 405 1.48 -30.31 -6.54
N SER A 406 0.84 -30.96 -5.56
CA SER A 406 0.27 -30.28 -4.40
C SER A 406 1.34 -29.69 -3.47
N LEU A 407 2.43 -30.43 -3.23
CA LEU A 407 3.57 -29.95 -2.45
C LEU A 407 4.30 -28.81 -3.15
N LYS A 408 4.45 -28.88 -4.49
CA LYS A 408 5.00 -27.80 -5.31
C LYS A 408 4.14 -26.55 -5.22
N GLY A 409 2.83 -26.68 -5.43
CA GLY A 409 1.89 -25.56 -5.35
C GLY A 409 1.88 -24.91 -3.96
N ALA A 410 1.83 -25.71 -2.89
CA ALA A 410 1.87 -25.21 -1.52
C ALA A 410 3.14 -24.38 -1.24
N HIS A 411 4.31 -24.91 -1.61
CA HIS A 411 5.58 -24.19 -1.46
C HIS A 411 5.58 -22.90 -2.30
N PHE A 412 5.13 -22.94 -3.55
CA PHE A 412 5.12 -21.76 -4.41
C PHE A 412 4.17 -20.66 -3.90
N VAL A 413 2.98 -21.03 -3.44
CA VAL A 413 2.01 -20.11 -2.84
C VAL A 413 2.59 -19.46 -1.58
N GLN A 414 3.23 -20.25 -0.71
CA GLN A 414 3.94 -19.73 0.47
C GLN A 414 5.07 -18.77 0.10
N LEU A 415 5.82 -19.07 -0.97
CA LEU A 415 6.89 -18.22 -1.47
C LEU A 415 6.36 -16.88 -2.00
N CYS A 416 5.25 -16.89 -2.72
CA CYS A 416 4.57 -15.67 -3.17
C CYS A 416 4.05 -14.87 -1.98
N GLY A 417 3.47 -15.54 -0.97
CA GLY A 417 3.06 -14.93 0.29
C GLY A 417 4.21 -14.22 1.00
N LYS A 418 5.35 -14.88 1.15
CA LYS A 418 6.55 -14.32 1.79
C LYS A 418 7.10 -13.11 1.04
N ARG A 419 6.94 -13.08 -0.29
CA ARG A 419 7.44 -12.00 -1.16
C ARG A 419 6.39 -10.93 -1.45
N HIS A 420 5.20 -11.04 -0.88
CA HIS A 420 4.06 -10.15 -1.15
C HIS A 420 3.72 -10.05 -2.65
N ILE A 421 3.83 -11.16 -3.37
CA ILE A 421 3.53 -11.22 -4.81
C ILE A 421 2.09 -11.71 -5.01
N PRO A 422 1.22 -10.95 -5.72
CA PRO A 422 -0.12 -11.40 -6.09
C PRO A 422 -0.13 -12.72 -6.85
N LEU A 423 -1.15 -13.54 -6.62
CA LEU A 423 -1.28 -14.87 -7.21
C LEU A 423 -2.36 -14.92 -8.29
N ILE A 424 -2.04 -15.54 -9.41
CA ILE A 424 -2.96 -15.83 -10.51
C ILE A 424 -3.12 -17.34 -10.65
N PHE A 425 -4.35 -17.83 -10.50
CA PHE A 425 -4.71 -19.22 -10.67
C PHE A 425 -5.36 -19.42 -12.04
N LEU A 426 -4.77 -20.27 -12.87
CA LEU A 426 -5.33 -20.68 -14.15
C LEU A 426 -5.88 -22.10 -14.02
N GLN A 427 -7.20 -22.24 -13.98
CA GLN A 427 -7.87 -23.50 -13.69
C GLN A 427 -8.22 -24.29 -14.96
N ASN A 428 -7.67 -25.50 -15.03
CA ASN A 428 -8.11 -26.58 -15.92
C ASN A 428 -7.83 -27.93 -15.25
N ILE A 429 -8.68 -28.26 -14.28
CA ILE A 429 -8.48 -29.37 -13.36
C ILE A 429 -9.70 -30.28 -13.30
N SER A 430 -9.48 -31.56 -13.59
CA SER A 430 -10.49 -32.63 -13.46
C SER A 430 -10.51 -33.29 -12.08
N GLY A 431 -9.48 -33.06 -11.25
CA GLY A 431 -9.40 -33.56 -9.87
C GLY A 431 -7.99 -34.00 -9.47
N PHE A 432 -7.91 -34.71 -8.35
CA PHE A 432 -6.71 -35.35 -7.85
C PHE A 432 -6.58 -36.78 -8.41
N MET A 433 -5.36 -37.31 -8.43
CA MET A 433 -5.13 -38.73 -8.71
C MET A 433 -5.87 -39.60 -7.66
N VAL A 434 -6.46 -40.70 -8.10
CA VAL A 434 -7.17 -41.66 -7.25
C VAL A 434 -6.49 -43.03 -7.27
N GLY A 435 -6.71 -43.83 -6.24
CA GLY A 435 -6.20 -45.21 -6.14
C GLY A 435 -5.43 -45.48 -4.86
N ALA A 436 -5.27 -46.77 -4.52
CA ALA A 436 -4.68 -47.19 -3.24
C ALA A 436 -3.25 -46.66 -3.03
N ASP A 437 -2.45 -46.56 -4.10
CA ASP A 437 -1.08 -46.07 -4.01
C ASP A 437 -1.02 -44.54 -3.82
N ALA A 438 -1.94 -43.79 -4.44
CA ALA A 438 -2.06 -42.35 -4.21
C ALA A 438 -2.45 -42.05 -2.75
N GLU A 439 -3.39 -42.82 -2.20
CA GLU A 439 -3.81 -42.71 -0.80
C GLU A 439 -2.69 -43.09 0.17
N LYS A 440 -1.99 -44.22 -0.05
CA LYS A 440 -0.80 -44.60 0.75
C LYS A 440 0.31 -43.56 0.67
N GLY A 441 0.50 -42.94 -0.49
CA GLY A 441 1.42 -41.82 -0.70
C GLY A 441 1.01 -40.52 0.00
N GLY A 442 -0.19 -40.47 0.58
CA GLY A 442 -0.70 -39.35 1.35
C GLY A 442 -1.23 -38.21 0.49
N ILE A 443 -1.88 -38.51 -0.63
CA ILE A 443 -2.42 -37.47 -1.52
C ILE A 443 -3.39 -36.53 -0.81
N ALA A 444 -4.22 -37.04 0.12
CA ALA A 444 -5.13 -36.22 0.92
C ALA A 444 -4.37 -35.18 1.77
N LYS A 445 -3.35 -35.57 2.54
CA LYS A 445 -2.56 -34.63 3.36
C LYS A 445 -1.72 -33.67 2.52
N ASN A 446 -1.29 -34.08 1.33
CA ASN A 446 -0.49 -33.24 0.45
C ASN A 446 -1.37 -32.22 -0.28
N GLY A 447 -2.56 -32.63 -0.73
CA GLY A 447 -3.61 -31.71 -1.22
C GLY A 447 -4.05 -30.72 -0.15
N ALA A 448 -4.20 -31.17 1.10
CA ALA A 448 -4.54 -30.30 2.23
C ALA A 448 -3.50 -29.18 2.42
N LYS A 449 -2.19 -29.43 2.24
CA LYS A 449 -1.16 -28.39 2.33
C LYS A 449 -1.35 -27.29 1.28
N LEU A 450 -1.72 -27.65 0.06
CA LEU A 450 -2.03 -26.68 -0.99
C LEU A 450 -3.24 -25.84 -0.61
N VAL A 451 -4.33 -26.48 -0.18
CA VAL A 451 -5.55 -25.80 0.26
C VAL A 451 -5.26 -24.87 1.44
N THR A 452 -4.50 -25.31 2.44
CA THR A 452 -4.06 -24.47 3.57
C THR A 452 -3.26 -23.26 3.09
N ALA A 453 -2.32 -23.44 2.17
CA ALA A 453 -1.54 -22.34 1.63
C ALA A 453 -2.43 -21.31 0.90
N VAL A 454 -3.37 -21.78 0.07
CA VAL A 454 -4.30 -20.92 -0.68
C VAL A 454 -5.26 -20.17 0.25
N SER A 455 -5.76 -20.83 1.31
CA SER A 455 -6.65 -20.21 2.29
C SER A 455 -5.96 -19.13 3.11
N CYS A 456 -4.73 -19.40 3.58
CA CYS A 456 -4.08 -18.55 4.58
C CYS A 456 -3.18 -17.45 3.99
N VAL A 457 -2.86 -17.49 2.69
CA VAL A 457 -2.01 -16.47 2.08
C VAL A 457 -2.74 -15.13 1.95
N GLU A 458 -2.13 -14.08 2.51
CA GLU A 458 -2.65 -12.71 2.55
C GLU A 458 -2.13 -11.83 1.41
N VAL A 459 -2.09 -12.37 0.19
CA VAL A 459 -1.80 -11.61 -1.04
C VAL A 459 -3.06 -11.56 -1.91
N PRO A 460 -3.23 -10.57 -2.80
CA PRO A 460 -4.32 -10.58 -3.77
C PRO A 460 -4.29 -11.85 -4.63
N LYS A 461 -5.43 -12.54 -4.71
CA LYS A 461 -5.61 -13.77 -5.48
C LYS A 461 -6.60 -13.52 -6.62
N PHE A 462 -6.27 -13.96 -7.83
CA PHE A 462 -7.11 -13.85 -9.02
C PHE A 462 -7.25 -15.22 -9.66
N THR A 463 -8.45 -15.56 -10.13
CA THR A 463 -8.71 -16.89 -10.72
C THR A 463 -9.32 -16.74 -12.10
N VAL A 464 -8.79 -17.49 -13.08
CA VAL A 464 -9.37 -17.63 -14.41
C VAL A 464 -9.59 -19.10 -14.70
N VAL A 465 -10.84 -19.49 -14.90
CA VAL A 465 -11.21 -20.86 -15.31
C VAL A 465 -11.22 -20.93 -16.83
N PHE A 466 -10.18 -21.53 -17.41
CA PHE A 466 -10.02 -21.64 -18.86
C PHE A 466 -10.43 -23.00 -19.42
N GLY A 467 -10.69 -23.98 -18.55
CA GLY A 467 -11.13 -25.32 -18.91
C GLY A 467 -12.04 -25.92 -17.84
N SER A 468 -11.70 -27.12 -17.35
CA SER A 468 -12.48 -27.78 -16.30
C SER A 468 -12.16 -27.24 -14.91
N SER A 469 -13.13 -27.19 -14.02
CA SER A 469 -12.96 -26.91 -12.59
C SER A 469 -13.81 -27.91 -11.79
N ALA A 470 -13.22 -29.08 -11.54
CA ALA A 470 -13.93 -30.21 -10.96
C ALA A 470 -13.42 -30.60 -9.55
N GLY A 471 -14.37 -30.94 -8.68
CA GLY A 471 -14.14 -31.56 -7.37
C GLY A 471 -13.14 -30.81 -6.48
N ALA A 472 -12.31 -31.55 -5.75
CA ALA A 472 -11.30 -30.97 -4.87
C ALA A 472 -10.24 -30.13 -5.60
N GLY A 473 -10.10 -30.30 -6.92
CA GLY A 473 -9.21 -29.48 -7.75
C GLY A 473 -9.62 -28.00 -7.76
N ASN A 474 -10.93 -27.72 -7.78
CA ASN A 474 -11.47 -26.36 -7.65
C ASN A 474 -10.93 -25.68 -6.37
N TYR A 475 -10.87 -26.45 -5.27
CA TYR A 475 -10.46 -25.94 -3.97
C TYR A 475 -8.98 -25.59 -3.92
N GLY A 476 -8.13 -26.54 -4.33
CA GLY A 476 -6.68 -26.35 -4.36
C GLY A 476 -6.21 -25.25 -5.31
N MET A 477 -7.03 -24.87 -6.28
CA MET A 477 -6.72 -23.85 -7.28
C MET A 477 -7.42 -22.50 -7.03
N CYS A 478 -7.84 -22.22 -5.79
CA CYS A 478 -8.50 -20.95 -5.42
C CYS A 478 -9.84 -20.70 -6.15
N GLY A 479 -10.73 -21.69 -6.10
CA GLY A 479 -12.13 -21.53 -6.51
C GLY A 479 -12.91 -20.54 -5.63
N ARG A 480 -14.20 -20.35 -5.92
CA ARG A 480 -15.04 -19.28 -5.34
C ARG A 480 -15.03 -19.21 -3.81
N ALA A 481 -14.96 -20.34 -3.13
CA ALA A 481 -14.95 -20.43 -1.66
C ALA A 481 -13.66 -19.88 -1.00
N TYR A 482 -12.59 -19.68 -1.77
CA TYR A 482 -11.27 -19.26 -1.27
C TYR A 482 -11.02 -17.75 -1.46
N SER A 483 -12.11 -17.00 -1.71
CA SER A 483 -12.14 -15.54 -1.79
C SER A 483 -11.05 -14.94 -2.70
N PRO A 484 -10.93 -15.36 -3.97
CA PRO A 484 -10.17 -14.56 -4.94
C PRO A 484 -10.84 -13.19 -5.08
N ARG A 485 -10.02 -12.13 -5.20
CA ARG A 485 -10.50 -10.75 -5.42
C ARG A 485 -11.42 -10.70 -6.64
N PHE A 486 -11.03 -11.41 -7.69
CA PHE A 486 -11.84 -11.62 -8.90
C PHE A 486 -11.71 -13.06 -9.40
N LEU A 487 -12.81 -13.64 -9.84
CA LEU A 487 -12.85 -14.95 -10.51
C LEU A 487 -13.59 -14.83 -11.83
N PHE A 488 -12.95 -15.18 -12.95
CA PHE A 488 -13.57 -15.18 -14.27
C PHE A 488 -13.57 -16.58 -14.88
N ALA A 489 -14.49 -16.81 -15.82
CA ALA A 489 -14.55 -18.04 -16.59
C ALA A 489 -14.44 -17.75 -18.09
N TRP A 490 -13.94 -18.72 -18.86
CA TRP A 490 -13.99 -18.69 -20.32
C TRP A 490 -15.28 -19.35 -20.84
N PRO A 491 -15.69 -19.10 -22.10
CA PRO A 491 -16.95 -19.63 -22.64
C PRO A 491 -17.03 -21.16 -22.68
N ASN A 492 -15.89 -21.82 -22.85
CA ASN A 492 -15.75 -23.28 -22.85
C ASN A 492 -15.65 -23.88 -21.44
N ALA A 493 -15.49 -23.06 -20.40
CA ALA A 493 -15.25 -23.54 -19.05
C ALA A 493 -16.40 -24.43 -18.54
N ARG A 494 -16.06 -25.38 -17.68
CA ARG A 494 -17.01 -26.27 -17.02
C ARG A 494 -16.70 -26.39 -15.54
N THR A 495 -17.68 -26.12 -14.68
CA THR A 495 -17.51 -26.20 -13.21
C THR A 495 -18.49 -27.20 -12.62
N SER A 496 -18.01 -28.23 -11.94
CA SER A 496 -18.88 -29.27 -11.36
C SER A 496 -18.24 -29.98 -10.18
N VAL A 497 -19.03 -30.76 -9.43
CA VAL A 497 -18.49 -31.62 -8.35
C VAL A 497 -17.62 -32.75 -8.91
N MET A 498 -18.00 -33.31 -10.05
CA MET A 498 -17.25 -34.29 -10.85
C MET A 498 -17.80 -34.32 -12.28
N GLY A 499 -17.13 -35.04 -13.20
CA GLY A 499 -17.61 -35.15 -14.59
C GLY A 499 -18.96 -35.88 -14.69
N ALA A 500 -19.80 -35.52 -15.66
CA ALA A 500 -21.14 -36.09 -15.83
C ALA A 500 -21.12 -37.63 -15.98
N GLU A 501 -20.18 -38.16 -16.77
CA GLU A 501 -20.00 -39.61 -16.92
C GLU A 501 -19.63 -40.29 -15.59
N GLN A 502 -18.72 -39.69 -14.81
CA GLN A 502 -18.29 -40.23 -13.51
C GLN A 502 -19.45 -40.23 -12.51
N LEU A 503 -20.22 -39.15 -12.43
CA LEU A 503 -21.33 -39.04 -11.49
C LEU A 503 -22.45 -40.04 -11.82
N SER A 504 -22.78 -40.20 -13.11
CA SER A 504 -23.76 -41.20 -13.55
C SER A 504 -23.32 -42.61 -13.16
N SER A 505 -22.08 -43.00 -13.49
CA SER A 505 -21.56 -44.33 -13.15
C SER A 505 -21.50 -44.60 -11.65
N VAL A 506 -21.19 -43.60 -10.83
CA VAL A 506 -21.23 -43.73 -9.36
C VAL A 506 -22.66 -43.91 -8.85
N MET A 507 -23.63 -43.16 -9.38
CA MET A 507 -25.04 -43.30 -8.98
C MET A 507 -25.62 -44.66 -9.39
N GLU A 508 -25.21 -45.21 -10.55
CA GLU A 508 -25.54 -46.57 -10.98
C GLU A 508 -24.96 -47.60 -10.00
N ALA A 509 -23.67 -47.47 -9.65
CA ALA A 509 -22.98 -48.41 -8.77
C ALA A 509 -23.53 -48.43 -7.33
N VAL A 510 -24.04 -47.30 -6.82
CA VAL A 510 -24.62 -47.18 -5.48
C VAL A 510 -26.09 -47.67 -5.43
N GLY A 511 -26.61 -48.22 -6.53
CA GLY A 511 -27.88 -48.97 -6.54
C GLY A 511 -29.14 -48.12 -6.49
N LYS A 512 -29.08 -46.85 -6.89
CA LYS A 512 -30.29 -46.02 -7.09
C LYS A 512 -30.77 -46.14 -8.53
N LYS A 513 -32.10 -46.11 -8.74
CA LYS A 513 -32.69 -45.98 -10.08
C LYS A 513 -32.17 -44.67 -10.67
N VAL A 514 -31.28 -44.78 -11.66
CA VAL A 514 -30.64 -43.61 -12.26
C VAL A 514 -31.64 -42.93 -13.17
N ASP A 515 -31.88 -41.65 -12.89
CA ASP A 515 -32.65 -40.77 -13.75
C ASP A 515 -31.96 -40.73 -15.13
N PRO A 516 -32.63 -41.15 -16.22
CA PRO A 516 -32.03 -41.17 -17.55
C PRO A 516 -31.54 -39.78 -18.00
N ASP A 517 -32.14 -38.71 -17.46
CA ASP A 517 -31.82 -37.33 -17.81
C ASP A 517 -30.70 -36.74 -16.93
N LEU A 518 -30.17 -37.52 -15.98
CA LEU A 518 -29.15 -37.06 -15.03
C LEU A 518 -27.89 -36.55 -15.73
N LYS A 519 -27.41 -37.27 -16.75
CA LYS A 519 -26.18 -36.91 -17.46
C LYS A 519 -26.31 -35.55 -18.14
N GLU A 520 -27.38 -35.36 -18.91
CA GLU A 520 -27.67 -34.11 -19.62
C GLU A 520 -27.88 -32.95 -18.63
N ARG A 521 -28.57 -33.22 -17.52
CA ARG A 521 -28.74 -32.25 -16.44
C ARG A 521 -27.41 -31.79 -15.86
N ILE A 522 -26.49 -32.71 -15.54
CA ILE A 522 -25.17 -32.35 -15.00
C ILE A 522 -24.34 -31.56 -16.03
N GLU A 523 -24.41 -31.95 -17.31
CA GLU A 523 -23.73 -31.23 -18.38
C GLU A 523 -24.21 -29.78 -18.45
N ARG A 524 -25.54 -29.55 -18.42
CA ARG A 524 -26.13 -28.20 -18.36
C ARG A 524 -25.74 -27.44 -17.10
N GLU A 525 -25.84 -28.07 -15.92
CA GLU A 525 -25.50 -27.43 -14.64
C GLU A 525 -23.99 -27.11 -14.53
N SER A 526 -23.15 -27.71 -15.37
CA SER A 526 -21.71 -27.45 -15.40
C SER A 526 -21.29 -26.33 -16.34
N GLU A 527 -22.17 -25.84 -17.22
CA GLU A 527 -21.82 -24.81 -18.20
C GLU A 527 -21.44 -23.47 -17.55
N ALA A 528 -20.51 -22.74 -18.19
CA ALA A 528 -20.11 -21.41 -17.73
C ALA A 528 -21.30 -20.44 -17.61
N THR A 529 -22.27 -20.52 -18.52
CA THR A 529 -23.51 -19.73 -18.49
C THR A 529 -24.35 -20.03 -17.24
N PHE A 530 -24.48 -21.30 -16.85
CA PHE A 530 -25.22 -21.72 -15.67
C PHE A 530 -24.56 -21.22 -14.37
N GLY A 531 -23.23 -21.32 -14.29
CA GLY A 531 -22.44 -20.85 -13.16
C GLY A 531 -22.47 -19.32 -13.02
N SER A 532 -22.28 -18.60 -14.13
CA SER A 532 -22.28 -17.13 -14.15
C SER A 532 -23.66 -16.55 -13.82
N ALA A 533 -24.73 -17.21 -14.25
CA ALA A 533 -26.10 -16.88 -13.87
C ALA A 533 -26.35 -16.93 -12.35
N ARG A 534 -25.54 -17.73 -11.64
CA ARG A 534 -25.61 -17.97 -10.19
C ARG A 534 -24.45 -17.33 -9.42
N LEU A 535 -23.63 -16.50 -10.06
CA LEU A 535 -22.47 -15.80 -9.46
C LEU A 535 -21.42 -16.73 -8.84
N TRP A 536 -21.17 -17.88 -9.48
CA TRP A 536 -19.99 -18.70 -9.15
C TRP A 536 -18.70 -18.04 -9.63
N ASP A 537 -18.82 -17.19 -10.64
CA ASP A 537 -17.82 -16.29 -11.21
C ASP A 537 -18.34 -14.85 -11.26
N ASP A 538 -17.42 -13.92 -11.50
CA ASP A 538 -17.66 -12.49 -11.67
C ASP A 538 -17.89 -12.14 -13.16
N GLY A 539 -18.02 -13.13 -14.05
CA GLY A 539 -18.31 -12.95 -15.46
C GLY A 539 -17.59 -13.95 -16.37
N ILE A 540 -18.19 -14.18 -17.54
CA ILE A 540 -17.56 -14.92 -18.64
C ILE A 540 -16.82 -13.92 -19.53
N ILE A 541 -15.52 -14.14 -19.71
CA ILE A 541 -14.66 -13.27 -20.53
C ILE A 541 -14.17 -14.00 -21.79
N PRO A 542 -14.03 -13.32 -22.93
CA PRO A 542 -13.32 -13.87 -24.08
C PRO A 542 -11.86 -14.23 -23.71
N PRO A 543 -11.32 -15.36 -24.19
CA PRO A 543 -9.95 -15.77 -23.89
C PRO A 543 -8.91 -14.67 -24.12
N GLN A 544 -9.00 -13.97 -25.25
CA GLN A 544 -8.10 -12.87 -25.64
C GLN A 544 -8.14 -11.66 -24.69
N HIS A 545 -9.23 -11.47 -23.93
CA HIS A 545 -9.36 -10.35 -22.99
C HIS A 545 -8.70 -10.63 -21.63
N THR A 546 -8.26 -11.87 -21.39
CA THR A 546 -7.73 -12.31 -20.07
C THR A 546 -6.64 -11.39 -19.54
N ARG A 547 -5.66 -11.01 -20.36
CA ARG A 547 -4.56 -10.10 -19.98
C ARG A 547 -5.09 -8.75 -19.49
N ARG A 548 -5.96 -8.11 -20.29
CA ARG A 548 -6.56 -6.80 -19.98
C ARG A 548 -7.37 -6.84 -18.70
N VAL A 549 -8.22 -7.86 -18.53
CA VAL A 549 -9.05 -8.05 -17.35
C VAL A 549 -8.20 -8.25 -16.09
N LEU A 550 -7.16 -9.10 -16.16
CA LEU A 550 -6.22 -9.28 -15.04
C LEU A 550 -5.47 -7.98 -14.72
N GLY A 551 -5.06 -7.21 -15.73
CA GLY A 551 -4.42 -5.91 -15.54
C GLY A 551 -5.29 -4.92 -14.76
N MET A 552 -6.54 -4.77 -15.17
CA MET A 552 -7.52 -3.92 -14.48
C MET A 552 -7.76 -4.39 -13.04
N SER A 553 -7.90 -5.70 -12.83
CA SER A 553 -8.09 -6.30 -11.50
C SER A 553 -6.88 -6.13 -10.59
N LEU A 554 -5.66 -6.25 -11.12
CA LEU A 554 -4.41 -5.99 -10.38
C LEU A 554 -4.32 -4.52 -9.97
N GLN A 555 -4.62 -3.60 -10.90
CA GLN A 555 -4.62 -2.17 -10.61
C GLN A 555 -5.61 -1.80 -9.49
N ALA A 556 -6.79 -2.44 -9.47
CA ALA A 556 -7.78 -2.24 -8.41
C ALA A 556 -7.28 -2.76 -7.04
N ALA A 557 -6.60 -3.91 -7.00
CA ALA A 557 -6.23 -4.57 -5.74
C ALA A 557 -5.01 -3.97 -5.02
N MET A 558 -4.18 -3.19 -5.71
CA MET A 558 -2.88 -2.74 -5.16
C MET A 558 -2.88 -1.34 -4.51
N GLY A 559 -4.06 -0.74 -4.27
CA GLY A 559 -4.18 0.59 -3.66
C GLY A 559 -3.76 0.70 -2.17
N GLU A 560 -3.56 -0.41 -1.45
CA GLU A 560 -3.28 -0.44 0.01
C GLU A 560 -1.79 -0.34 0.41
N SER A 561 -0.88 -0.10 -0.55
CA SER A 561 0.56 -0.37 -0.35
C SER A 561 1.25 0.37 0.80
N VAL A 562 0.79 1.55 1.24
CA VAL A 562 1.56 2.41 2.16
C VAL A 562 1.43 2.01 3.63
N LYS A 563 0.21 1.75 4.15
CA LYS A 563 0.01 1.32 5.56
C LYS A 563 0.65 -0.04 5.82
N SER A 564 0.55 -0.96 4.85
CA SER A 564 1.21 -2.26 4.94
C SER A 564 2.73 -2.12 4.94
N ALA A 565 3.31 -1.26 4.10
CA ALA A 565 4.75 -1.01 4.10
C ALA A 565 5.22 -0.38 5.42
N ALA A 566 4.50 0.64 5.92
CA ALA A 566 4.82 1.29 7.20
C ALA A 566 4.79 0.28 8.36
N LYS A 567 3.80 -0.63 8.39
CA LYS A 567 3.70 -1.68 9.43
C LYS A 567 4.91 -2.62 9.43
N THR A 568 5.38 -3.04 8.26
CA THR A 568 6.57 -3.89 8.14
C THR A 568 7.82 -3.17 8.67
N VAL A 569 8.04 -1.93 8.23
CA VAL A 569 9.23 -1.16 8.67
C VAL A 569 9.15 -0.79 10.15
N ALA A 570 7.97 -0.46 10.68
CA ALA A 570 7.76 -0.18 12.10
C ALA A 570 8.06 -1.41 12.97
N LYS A 571 7.67 -2.60 12.54
CA LYS A 571 8.01 -3.86 13.22
C LYS A 571 9.51 -4.10 13.25
N ASP A 572 10.19 -3.89 12.13
CA ASP A 572 11.64 -4.06 12.05
C ASP A 572 12.39 -3.03 12.90
N LEU A 573 12.00 -1.76 12.84
CA LEU A 573 12.53 -0.70 13.71
C LEU A 573 12.34 -1.06 15.18
N PHE A 574 11.15 -1.52 15.55
CA PHE A 574 10.86 -1.90 16.94
C PHE A 574 11.71 -3.10 17.40
N SER A 575 11.97 -4.06 16.51
CA SER A 575 12.81 -5.22 16.81
C SER A 575 14.27 -4.85 17.13
N MET A 576 14.74 -3.68 16.67
CA MET A 576 16.07 -3.15 17.01
C MET A 576 16.12 -2.54 18.41
N TYR A 577 14.97 -2.18 18.98
CA TYR A 577 14.85 -1.65 20.34
C TYR A 577 14.52 -2.74 21.36
N ALA A 578 13.58 -3.64 21.04
CA ALA A 578 13.05 -4.62 21.97
C ALA A 578 12.65 -5.93 21.28
N SER A 579 12.80 -7.06 21.99
CA SER A 579 12.30 -8.36 21.52
C SER A 579 10.85 -8.59 21.97
N SER A 580 10.02 -9.19 21.11
CA SER A 580 8.62 -9.50 21.40
C SER A 580 8.32 -11.00 21.27
N THR A 581 7.43 -11.54 22.11
CA THR A 581 6.86 -12.89 21.91
C THR A 581 5.85 -12.91 20.75
N SER A 582 5.54 -14.09 20.23
CA SER A 582 4.52 -14.34 19.20
C SER A 582 3.09 -13.89 19.56
N GLY A 583 2.86 -13.46 20.81
CA GLY A 583 1.59 -12.93 21.31
C GLY A 583 1.60 -11.42 21.61
N GLY A 584 2.63 -10.67 21.17
CA GLY A 584 2.71 -9.21 21.33
C GLY A 584 3.27 -8.70 22.66
N ASN A 585 3.56 -9.59 23.62
CA ASN A 585 4.18 -9.19 24.88
C ASN A 585 5.70 -8.95 24.69
N ILE A 586 6.15 -7.78 25.12
CA ILE A 586 7.55 -7.32 25.00
C ILE A 586 8.39 -7.94 26.13
N ILE A 587 9.55 -8.51 25.76
CA ILE A 587 10.39 -9.35 26.64
C ILE A 587 11.65 -8.63 27.14
N SER A 588 12.18 -7.66 26.37
CA SER A 588 13.47 -7.01 26.66
C SER A 588 13.53 -5.55 26.16
N GLY A 589 14.44 -4.75 26.71
CA GLY A 589 14.68 -3.34 26.34
C GLY A 589 14.66 -2.42 27.57
N ILE A 590 15.49 -1.37 27.60
CA ILE A 590 15.46 -0.37 28.67
C ILE A 590 14.50 0.75 28.24
N PRO A 591 13.40 1.01 28.97
CA PRO A 591 12.42 2.02 28.60
C PRO A 591 13.04 3.37 28.25
N GLY A 592 12.92 3.75 26.98
CA GLY A 592 13.36 5.07 26.51
C GLY A 592 14.84 5.15 26.10
N LEU A 593 15.59 4.04 26.10
CA LEU A 593 17.00 4.02 25.73
C LEU A 593 17.30 3.03 24.59
N LEU A 594 18.07 3.50 23.61
CA LEU A 594 18.77 2.63 22.66
C LEU A 594 20.12 2.20 23.26
N GLN A 595 20.64 1.06 22.83
CA GLN A 595 21.91 0.55 23.36
C GLN A 595 23.08 1.43 22.89
N TYR A 596 23.74 2.10 23.84
CA TYR A 596 24.97 2.86 23.62
C TYR A 596 26.21 2.05 24.02
N PRO A 597 27.29 2.05 23.22
CA PRO A 597 27.38 2.52 21.83
C PRO A 597 26.64 1.58 20.83
N PRO A 598 26.19 2.06 19.66
CA PRO A 598 26.55 3.35 19.06
C PRO A 598 25.50 4.48 19.16
N TYR A 599 24.28 4.21 19.64
CA TYR A 599 23.17 5.17 19.52
C TYR A 599 23.10 6.18 20.65
N TYR A 600 22.95 7.46 20.30
CA TYR A 600 22.85 8.53 21.29
C TYR A 600 21.44 8.64 21.89
N TRP A 601 21.35 9.30 23.05
CA TRP A 601 20.10 9.40 23.81
C TRP A 601 18.99 10.14 23.05
N TRP A 602 19.33 11.16 22.26
CA TRP A 602 18.38 11.92 21.46
C TRP A 602 17.74 11.09 20.33
N GLU A 603 18.49 10.14 19.73
CA GLU A 603 18.01 9.27 18.67
C GLU A 603 16.83 8.42 19.13
N ALA A 604 16.86 7.98 20.40
CA ALA A 604 15.74 7.27 21.00
C ALA A 604 14.50 8.16 21.05
N GLY A 605 14.64 9.42 21.49
CA GLY A 605 13.55 10.41 21.50
C GLY A 605 12.95 10.61 20.12
N ALA A 606 13.79 10.74 19.09
CA ALA A 606 13.38 10.85 17.70
C ALA A 606 12.67 9.58 17.19
N MET A 607 13.17 8.39 17.54
CA MET A 607 12.57 7.09 17.21
C MET A 607 11.17 6.95 17.80
N PHE A 608 10.99 7.25 19.10
CA PHE A 608 9.67 7.23 19.73
C PHE A 608 8.70 8.21 19.06
N GLY A 609 9.21 9.35 18.58
CA GLY A 609 8.46 10.27 17.74
C GLY A 609 7.91 9.64 16.46
N GLN A 610 8.68 8.77 15.79
CA GLN A 610 8.22 8.04 14.61
C GLN A 610 7.09 7.06 14.95
N PHE A 611 7.08 6.47 16.14
CA PHE A 611 6.01 5.56 16.58
C PHE A 611 4.72 6.29 16.99
N VAL A 612 4.83 7.51 17.55
CA VAL A 612 3.66 8.38 17.76
C VAL A 612 2.98 8.68 16.41
N ASP A 613 3.78 9.03 15.40
CA ASP A 613 3.28 9.26 14.04
C ASP A 613 2.71 7.98 13.41
N TYR A 614 3.40 6.84 13.57
CA TYR A 614 2.94 5.55 13.07
C TYR A 614 1.55 5.19 13.61
N TRP A 615 1.36 5.28 14.93
CA TRP A 615 0.06 5.08 15.56
C TRP A 615 -0.98 6.02 14.97
N TYR A 616 -0.62 7.30 14.82
CA TYR A 616 -1.53 8.32 14.30
C TYR A 616 -1.99 8.04 12.87
N TYR A 617 -1.08 7.62 11.99
CA TYR A 617 -1.40 7.36 10.58
C TYR A 617 -2.06 6.01 10.32
N THR A 618 -1.83 5.01 11.18
CA THR A 618 -2.27 3.62 10.95
C THR A 618 -3.37 3.16 11.89
N ASN A 619 -3.62 3.87 12.99
CA ASN A 619 -4.42 3.43 14.14
C ASN A 619 -3.93 2.12 14.78
N ASP A 620 -2.69 1.70 14.52
CA ASP A 620 -2.10 0.52 15.13
C ASP A 620 -1.57 0.85 16.53
N THR A 621 -2.20 0.27 17.56
CA THR A 621 -1.87 0.53 18.96
C THR A 621 -0.74 -0.35 19.51
N THR A 622 -0.14 -1.22 18.69
CA THR A 622 0.82 -2.25 19.13
C THR A 622 1.96 -1.70 19.99
N TYR A 623 2.45 -0.49 19.68
CA TYR A 623 3.63 0.08 20.35
C TYR A 623 3.30 1.11 21.44
N ASN A 624 2.03 1.47 21.62
CA ASN A 624 1.64 2.66 22.38
C ASN A 624 2.11 2.64 23.84
N ASP A 625 1.95 1.51 24.52
CA ASP A 625 2.31 1.39 25.93
C ASP A 625 3.82 1.52 26.14
N MET A 626 4.61 0.95 25.22
CA MET A 626 6.07 1.05 25.28
C MET A 626 6.57 2.44 24.91
N VAL A 627 5.95 3.09 23.92
CA VAL A 627 6.26 4.49 23.58
C VAL A 627 5.97 5.40 24.77
N LYS A 628 4.80 5.23 25.42
CA LYS A 628 4.43 5.95 26.63
C LYS A 628 5.43 5.70 27.76
N ALA A 629 5.73 4.43 28.05
CA ALA A 629 6.71 4.08 29.07
C ALA A 629 8.10 4.67 28.76
N GLY A 630 8.53 4.62 27.50
CA GLY A 630 9.82 5.16 27.07
C GLY A 630 9.96 6.64 27.34
N ILE A 631 8.98 7.45 26.91
CA ILE A 631 8.97 8.91 27.15
C ILE A 631 8.93 9.21 28.65
N LEU A 632 8.08 8.52 29.42
CA LEU A 632 7.94 8.76 30.86
C LEU A 632 9.18 8.40 31.68
N ASN A 633 9.99 7.43 31.23
CA ASN A 633 11.24 7.06 31.90
C ASN A 633 12.37 8.08 31.69
N GLN A 634 12.25 8.98 30.71
CA GLN A 634 13.24 10.02 30.47
C GLN A 634 12.91 11.34 31.18
N ILE A 635 11.88 11.36 32.03
CA ILE A 635 11.54 12.54 32.85
C ILE A 635 12.57 12.68 33.97
N GLY A 636 13.36 13.75 33.96
CA GLY A 636 14.24 14.12 35.07
C GLY A 636 13.50 14.71 36.27
N ASP A 637 14.21 14.93 37.37
CA ASP A 637 13.65 15.23 38.71
C ASP A 637 12.72 16.45 38.76
N SER A 638 12.88 17.40 37.82
CA SER A 638 12.08 18.63 37.73
C SER A 638 11.10 18.61 36.55
N ALA A 639 10.67 17.43 36.10
CA ALA A 639 9.84 17.25 34.91
C ALA A 639 10.43 17.92 33.66
N ASN A 640 11.76 17.87 33.54
CA ASN A 640 12.55 18.68 32.61
C ASN A 640 13.04 17.91 31.38
N LEU A 641 12.77 16.61 31.26
CA LEU A 641 13.39 15.73 30.26
C LEU A 641 14.92 15.84 30.27
N MET A 642 15.53 15.93 31.46
CA MET A 642 16.97 15.89 31.65
C MET A 642 17.34 14.86 32.74
N PRO A 643 17.32 13.56 32.41
CA PRO A 643 17.66 12.53 33.37
C PRO A 643 19.15 12.61 33.74
N ALA A 644 19.47 12.59 35.04
CA ALA A 644 20.84 12.77 35.55
C ALA A 644 21.86 11.80 34.93
N ASN A 645 21.43 10.59 34.52
CA ASN A 645 22.28 9.59 33.89
C ASN A 645 22.77 9.98 32.49
N GLN A 646 22.21 11.02 31.87
CA GLN A 646 22.58 11.47 30.52
C GLN A 646 23.46 12.72 30.53
N SER A 647 23.79 13.29 31.70
CA SER A 647 24.49 14.57 31.84
C SER A 647 25.91 14.64 31.26
N LYS A 648 26.45 13.52 30.76
CA LYS A 648 27.78 13.46 30.15
C LYS A 648 27.80 13.81 28.66
N ASP A 649 26.67 13.67 27.99
CA ASP A 649 26.53 13.84 26.55
C ASP A 649 25.23 14.62 26.20
N GLU A 650 24.78 15.54 27.07
CA GLU A 650 23.48 16.21 26.98
C GLU A 650 23.55 17.65 26.42
N GLY A 651 23.01 17.83 25.21
CA GLY A 651 22.80 19.11 24.52
C GLY A 651 21.38 19.65 24.63
N ASN A 652 21.21 20.93 24.26
CA ASN A 652 19.89 21.57 24.19
C ASN A 652 19.05 20.97 23.04
N ASP A 653 19.69 20.58 21.94
CA ASP A 653 19.08 19.86 20.83
C ASP A 653 18.65 18.44 21.20
N ASP A 654 19.44 17.74 22.02
CA ASP A 654 19.07 16.41 22.52
C ASP A 654 17.77 16.45 23.34
N GLN A 655 17.67 17.43 24.25
CA GLN A 655 16.47 17.70 25.03
C GLN A 655 15.27 18.06 24.13
N LEU A 656 15.52 18.79 23.05
CA LEU A 656 14.50 19.21 22.07
C LEU A 656 13.89 18.03 21.31
N PHE A 657 14.66 17.00 20.94
CA PHE A 657 14.09 15.84 20.24
C PHE A 657 13.07 15.07 21.09
N TRP A 658 13.28 14.99 22.39
CA TRP A 658 12.28 14.48 23.34
C TRP A 658 11.07 15.42 23.47
N ALA A 659 11.31 16.73 23.52
CA ALA A 659 10.24 17.72 23.55
C ALA A 659 9.38 17.69 22.26
N PHE A 660 9.97 17.47 21.08
CA PHE A 660 9.22 17.32 19.83
C PHE A 660 8.33 16.09 19.86
N THR A 661 8.80 14.98 20.43
CA THR A 661 8.00 13.75 20.59
C THR A 661 6.85 13.97 21.55
N ALA A 662 7.08 14.63 22.69
CA ALA A 662 6.02 15.01 23.62
C ALA A 662 5.01 16.00 22.98
N MET A 663 5.50 17.00 22.26
CA MET A 663 4.64 17.96 21.56
C MET A 663 3.79 17.27 20.49
N SER A 664 4.37 16.35 19.70
CA SER A 664 3.61 15.57 18.72
C SER A 664 2.59 14.66 19.41
N ALA A 665 2.91 14.06 20.55
CA ALA A 665 1.95 13.27 21.32
C ALA A 665 0.74 14.11 21.77
N ALA A 666 0.96 15.38 22.18
CA ALA A 666 -0.13 16.30 22.52
C ALA A 666 -0.96 16.74 21.30
N GLU A 667 -0.30 17.06 20.18
CA GLU A 667 -0.92 17.50 18.93
C GLU A 667 -1.69 16.38 18.21
N LEU A 668 -1.22 15.13 18.30
CA LEU A 668 -1.82 14.01 17.59
C LEU A 668 -2.85 13.25 18.44
N GLY A 669 -3.08 13.67 19.68
CA GLY A 669 -4.03 13.03 20.59
C GLY A 669 -3.56 11.67 21.10
N PHE A 670 -2.24 11.45 21.16
CA PHE A 670 -1.66 10.20 21.65
C PHE A 670 -2.11 9.93 23.10
N PRO A 671 -2.37 8.66 23.49
CA PRO A 671 -2.89 8.34 24.82
C PRO A 671 -2.12 9.03 25.96
N ASN A 672 -2.85 9.76 26.80
CA ASN A 672 -2.26 10.54 27.88
C ASN A 672 -1.50 9.64 28.89
N PRO A 673 -0.50 10.22 29.59
CA PRO A 673 0.09 9.62 30.79
C PRO A 673 -0.96 9.38 31.88
N PRO A 674 -0.66 8.53 32.87
CA PRO A 674 -1.46 8.44 34.10
C PRO A 674 -1.53 9.80 34.82
N ASP A 675 -2.63 10.07 35.53
CA ASP A 675 -2.91 11.38 36.17
C ASP A 675 -1.84 11.84 37.19
N ASN A 676 -1.05 10.91 37.73
CA ASN A 676 0.05 11.21 38.66
C ASN A 676 1.39 11.53 37.96
N LYS A 677 1.41 11.61 36.62
CA LYS A 677 2.58 11.98 35.82
C LYS A 677 2.29 13.25 35.01
N PRO A 678 3.33 14.05 34.67
CA PRO A 678 3.15 15.23 33.82
C PRO A 678 2.54 14.87 32.46
N GLY A 679 1.61 15.70 31.96
CA GLY A 679 1.08 15.57 30.61
C GLY A 679 2.14 15.85 29.53
N TRP A 680 1.91 15.37 28.31
CA TRP A 680 2.80 15.61 27.17
C TRP A 680 3.01 17.11 26.89
N LEU A 681 1.94 17.91 26.98
CA LEU A 681 2.02 19.36 26.85
C LEU A 681 2.87 20.00 27.96
N THR A 682 2.72 19.53 29.20
CA THR A 682 3.54 19.98 30.34
C THR A 682 5.03 19.75 30.10
N LEU A 683 5.42 18.58 29.56
CA LEU A 683 6.82 18.28 29.25
C LEU A 683 7.37 19.22 28.17
N ALA A 684 6.61 19.48 27.10
CA ALA A 684 6.99 20.41 26.05
C ALA A 684 7.17 21.85 26.58
N GLN A 685 6.25 22.33 27.42
CA GLN A 685 6.34 23.65 28.07
C GLN A 685 7.54 23.74 29.01
N SER A 686 7.82 22.67 29.77
CA SER A 686 8.95 22.59 30.68
C SER A 686 10.30 22.74 29.97
N VAL A 687 10.48 22.02 28.85
CA VAL A 687 11.71 22.15 28.04
C VAL A 687 11.81 23.55 27.47
N PHE A 688 10.74 24.08 26.88
CA PHE A 688 10.75 25.43 26.30
C PHE A 688 11.17 26.51 27.32
N ASN A 689 10.61 26.46 28.53
CA ASN A 689 10.93 27.42 29.59
C ASN A 689 12.40 27.35 30.04
N GLN A 690 13.00 26.16 30.02
CA GLN A 690 14.44 25.98 30.29
C GLN A 690 15.32 26.50 29.15
N LEU A 691 14.89 26.34 27.90
CA LEU A 691 15.61 26.94 26.76
C LEU A 691 15.61 28.47 26.89
N VAL A 692 14.47 29.06 27.24
CA VAL A 692 14.39 30.52 27.52
C VAL A 692 15.35 30.94 28.64
N SER A 693 15.47 30.17 29.72
CA SER A 693 16.38 30.51 30.83
C SER A 693 17.86 30.35 30.48
N ARG A 694 18.19 29.56 29.45
CA ARG A 694 19.56 29.35 28.94
C ARG A 694 19.92 30.23 27.75
N TRP A 695 19.01 31.10 27.29
CA TRP A 695 19.30 32.06 26.25
C TRP A 695 20.49 32.93 26.67
N ASP A 696 21.55 32.99 25.85
CA ASP A 696 22.79 33.70 26.17
C ASP A 696 22.84 35.05 25.42
N PRO A 697 22.40 36.16 26.04
CA PRO A 697 22.47 37.50 25.43
C PRO A 697 23.88 38.10 25.49
N ALA A 698 24.78 37.55 26.31
CA ALA A 698 26.10 38.13 26.54
C ALA A 698 27.07 37.84 25.38
N THR A 699 26.87 36.73 24.66
CA THR A 699 27.72 36.34 23.54
C THR A 699 26.94 36.27 22.22
N CYS A 700 27.55 36.75 21.14
CA CYS A 700 27.00 36.69 19.78
C CYS A 700 25.59 37.31 19.62
N GLY A 701 25.26 38.31 20.43
CA GLY A 701 23.98 39.03 20.38
C GLY A 701 22.74 38.21 20.76
N GLY A 702 22.92 37.02 21.35
CA GLY A 702 21.84 36.08 21.65
C GLY A 702 22.18 34.66 21.25
N GLY A 703 21.18 33.78 21.31
CA GLY A 703 21.27 32.39 20.86
C GLY A 703 21.64 31.41 21.97
N LEU A 704 21.17 30.18 21.82
CA LEU A 704 21.49 29.02 22.64
C LEU A 704 22.80 28.39 22.18
N ARG A 705 23.55 27.89 23.17
CA ARG A 705 24.69 26.99 22.94
C ARG A 705 24.18 25.59 22.60
N TRP A 706 24.98 24.83 21.88
CA TRP A 706 24.70 23.43 21.58
C TRP A 706 24.63 22.61 22.87
N GLN A 707 25.71 22.63 23.66
CA GLN A 707 25.80 21.87 24.90
C GLN A 707 25.18 22.61 26.09
N ILE A 708 24.55 21.87 27.01
CA ILE A 708 23.96 22.45 28.24
C ILE A 708 25.05 22.76 29.27
N TYR A 709 25.98 21.83 29.45
CA TYR A 709 26.98 21.91 30.51
C TYR A 709 28.32 22.43 29.99
N GLN A 710 28.93 23.36 30.72
CA GLN A 710 30.16 24.04 30.33
C GLN A 710 31.40 23.14 30.19
N TRP A 711 31.39 21.96 30.82
CA TRP A 711 32.49 21.00 30.76
C TRP A 711 32.40 20.04 29.57
N ILE A 712 31.31 20.10 28.79
CA ILE A 712 31.15 19.25 27.61
C ILE A 712 31.78 19.93 26.40
N THR A 713 32.55 19.16 25.62
CA THR A 713 33.14 19.61 24.36
C THR A 713 32.04 20.11 23.42
N GLY A 714 32.22 21.31 22.86
CA GLY A 714 31.19 21.95 22.02
C GLY A 714 30.33 22.99 22.75
N PHE A 715 30.57 23.26 24.04
CA PHE A 715 29.85 24.31 24.77
C PHE A 715 29.97 25.72 24.16
N ASN A 716 31.06 26.03 23.47
CA ASN A 716 31.23 27.31 22.77
C ASN A 716 30.55 27.36 21.40
N TYR A 717 30.01 26.24 20.92
CA TYR A 717 29.31 26.16 19.65
C TYR A 717 27.85 26.56 19.83
N LYS A 718 27.31 27.40 18.94
CA LYS A 718 25.88 27.70 18.81
C LYS A 718 25.40 27.14 17.47
N ASN A 719 24.49 26.17 17.50
CA ASN A 719 24.04 25.48 16.29
C ASN A 719 22.57 25.79 15.94
N THR A 720 22.22 25.51 14.69
CA THR A 720 20.85 25.62 14.17
C THR A 720 19.93 24.59 14.83
N ALA A 721 20.43 23.42 15.25
CA ALA A 721 19.61 22.41 15.92
C ALA A 721 18.95 22.94 17.21
N ALA A 722 19.74 23.55 18.11
CA ALA A 722 19.23 24.08 19.38
C ALA A 722 18.36 25.32 19.17
N ASN A 723 18.82 26.28 18.36
CA ASN A 723 18.13 27.56 18.16
C ASN A 723 16.87 27.41 17.28
N GLY A 724 17.00 26.66 16.18
CA GLY A 724 15.89 26.28 15.33
C GLY A 724 14.88 25.42 16.07
N GLY A 725 15.32 24.55 16.96
CA GLY A 725 14.40 23.73 17.73
C GLY A 725 13.64 24.51 18.78
N MET A 726 14.27 25.49 19.44
CA MET A 726 13.55 26.48 20.28
C MET A 726 12.51 27.24 19.45
N PHE A 727 12.87 27.70 18.25
CA PHE A 727 11.95 28.36 17.32
C PHE A 727 10.74 27.46 16.98
N GLN A 728 10.99 26.23 16.52
CA GLN A 728 9.92 25.31 16.12
C GLN A 728 9.01 24.96 17.31
N LEU A 729 9.59 24.62 18.47
CA LEU A 729 8.82 24.27 19.66
C LEU A 729 7.97 25.44 20.14
N GLY A 730 8.51 26.67 20.12
CA GLY A 730 7.78 27.89 20.42
C GLY A 730 6.62 28.14 19.47
N ALA A 731 6.82 27.98 18.16
CA ALA A 731 5.77 28.13 17.15
C ALA A 731 4.63 27.11 17.36
N ARG A 732 4.98 25.85 17.65
CA ARG A 732 4.02 24.78 17.94
C ARG A 732 3.23 25.05 19.23
N LEU A 733 3.91 25.43 20.31
CA LEU A 733 3.28 25.81 21.57
C LEU A 733 2.37 27.04 21.41
N ALA A 734 2.77 28.03 20.61
CA ALA A 734 1.95 29.19 20.31
C ALA A 734 0.65 28.80 19.61
N LEU A 735 0.72 27.94 18.58
CA LEU A 735 -0.48 27.45 17.89
C LEU A 735 -1.35 26.59 18.81
N TYR A 736 -0.75 25.68 19.58
CA TYR A 736 -1.49 24.76 20.45
C TYR A 736 -2.23 25.49 21.57
N THR A 737 -1.56 26.42 22.24
CA THR A 737 -2.06 27.08 23.47
C THR A 737 -2.71 28.44 23.22
N GLY A 738 -2.44 29.07 22.07
CA GLY A 738 -2.81 30.47 21.80
C GLY A 738 -1.98 31.50 22.57
N ASN A 739 -0.98 31.10 23.36
CA ASN A 739 -0.18 32.02 24.16
C ASN A 739 0.90 32.73 23.31
N ALA A 740 0.72 34.04 23.12
CA ALA A 740 1.61 34.89 22.33
C ALA A 740 3.06 34.97 22.85
N THR A 741 3.31 34.61 24.11
CA THR A 741 4.68 34.59 24.67
C THR A 741 5.56 33.58 23.95
N TYR A 742 5.02 32.41 23.58
CA TYR A 742 5.74 31.40 22.82
C TYR A 742 6.07 31.89 21.41
N ALA A 743 5.13 32.56 20.74
CA ALA A 743 5.32 33.14 19.41
C ALA A 743 6.42 34.22 19.42
N LYS A 744 6.43 35.09 20.44
CA LYS A 744 7.46 36.15 20.59
C LYS A 744 8.87 35.57 20.72
N TRP A 745 9.02 34.51 21.51
CA TRP A 745 10.31 33.84 21.66
C TRP A 745 10.70 33.04 20.40
N ALA A 746 9.73 32.46 19.70
CA ALA A 746 9.96 31.84 18.39
C ALA A 746 10.49 32.87 17.38
N GLU A 747 9.86 34.04 17.29
CA GLU A 747 10.34 35.18 16.49
C GLU A 747 11.75 35.61 16.90
N THR A 748 12.00 35.74 18.20
CA THR A 748 13.32 36.11 18.74
C THR A 748 14.42 35.14 18.29
N ALA A 749 14.15 33.82 18.38
CA ALA A 749 15.10 32.80 17.97
C ALA A 749 15.33 32.82 16.45
N PHE A 750 14.27 32.93 15.65
CA PHE A 750 14.37 32.99 14.20
C PHE A 750 15.10 34.24 13.70
N ASP A 751 14.75 35.41 14.24
CA ASP A 751 15.35 36.68 13.86
C ASP A 751 16.83 36.73 14.25
N TRP A 752 17.21 36.13 15.39
CA TRP A 752 18.63 35.98 15.76
C TRP A 752 19.38 35.11 14.74
N MET A 753 18.82 33.96 14.35
CA MET A 753 19.45 33.10 13.33
C MET A 753 19.61 33.83 11.99
N LEU A 754 18.61 34.61 11.58
CA LEU A 754 18.63 35.44 10.36
C LEU A 754 19.67 36.58 10.41
N GLN A 755 20.00 37.06 11.61
CA GLN A 755 21.02 38.10 11.82
C GLN A 755 22.43 37.52 12.01
N SER A 756 22.53 36.21 12.24
CA SER A 756 23.79 35.47 12.41
C SER A 756 24.26 34.85 11.09
N PRO A 757 25.48 34.29 11.03
CA PRO A 757 25.94 33.53 9.86
C PRO A 757 25.18 32.22 9.61
N LEU A 758 24.22 31.82 10.45
CA LEU A 758 23.50 30.54 10.33
C LEU A 758 22.47 30.52 9.21
N ILE A 759 21.86 31.67 8.89
CA ILE A 759 20.89 31.80 7.79
C ILE A 759 21.34 32.92 6.86
N THR A 760 21.53 32.61 5.58
CA THR A 760 21.89 33.61 4.57
C THR A 760 20.66 34.44 4.15
N LYS A 761 20.91 35.56 3.44
CA LYS A 761 19.82 36.42 2.94
C LYS A 761 18.89 35.71 1.94
N ASP A 762 19.38 34.69 1.24
CA ASP A 762 18.60 33.82 0.35
C ASP A 762 17.99 32.61 1.07
N PHE A 763 18.09 32.50 2.40
CA PHE A 763 17.55 31.41 3.21
C PHE A 763 18.28 30.06 3.07
N GLN A 764 19.58 30.07 2.77
CA GLN A 764 20.42 28.89 3.00
C GLN A 764 20.69 28.74 4.50
N ILE A 765 20.61 27.49 4.98
CA ILE A 765 20.73 27.17 6.41
C ILE A 765 22.03 26.37 6.63
N TYR A 766 22.87 26.87 7.53
CA TYR A 766 24.17 26.32 7.94
C TYR A 766 24.09 25.69 9.33
N ASP A 767 25.11 24.92 9.72
CA ASP A 767 25.04 24.05 10.89
C ASP A 767 25.24 24.81 12.21
N GLY A 768 26.31 25.58 12.35
CA GLY A 768 26.60 26.28 13.59
C GLY A 768 27.80 27.21 13.52
N THR A 769 27.97 28.00 14.57
CA THR A 769 28.97 29.06 14.72
C THR A 769 29.65 28.97 16.10
N ASP A 770 30.85 29.53 16.24
CA ASP A 770 31.65 29.42 17.46
C ASP A 770 31.81 30.78 18.16
N VAL A 771 31.47 30.82 19.45
CA VAL A 771 31.61 31.99 20.32
C VAL A 771 33.07 32.46 20.42
N LEU A 772 34.03 31.53 20.43
CA LEU A 772 35.46 31.86 20.50
C LEU A 772 35.97 32.54 19.22
N LYS A 773 35.26 32.36 18.10
CA LYS A 773 35.54 33.04 16.83
C LYS A 773 34.72 34.32 16.65
N GLY A 774 33.96 34.74 17.66
CA GLY A 774 33.11 35.93 17.60
C GLY A 774 31.84 35.75 16.77
N CYS A 775 31.46 34.51 16.45
CA CYS A 775 30.29 34.17 15.63
C CYS A 775 30.22 34.89 14.26
N VAL A 776 31.36 35.03 13.58
CA VAL A 776 31.46 35.70 12.27
C VAL A 776 31.36 34.74 11.08
N ASP A 777 31.65 33.46 11.30
CA ASP A 777 31.57 32.38 10.32
C ASP A 777 30.67 31.24 10.83
N ALA A 778 30.20 30.39 9.92
CA ALA A 778 29.44 29.19 10.26
C ALA A 778 29.97 27.99 9.46
N ASP A 779 29.79 26.78 10.00
CA ASP A 779 29.95 25.55 9.23
C ASP A 779 28.87 25.48 8.15
N GLN A 780 29.31 25.67 6.90
CA GLN A 780 28.42 25.79 5.74
C GLN A 780 27.87 24.44 5.26
N LEU A 781 28.20 23.33 5.92
CA LEU A 781 27.62 22.03 5.62
C LEU A 781 26.12 22.04 5.93
N GLN A 782 25.32 21.76 4.91
CA GLN A 782 23.87 21.88 5.01
C GLN A 782 23.23 20.52 5.21
N TRP A 783 22.61 20.32 6.37
CA TRP A 783 21.95 19.07 6.75
C TRP A 783 20.44 19.10 6.54
N THR A 784 19.83 17.97 6.19
CA THR A 784 18.38 17.87 5.97
C THR A 784 17.56 18.25 7.21
N TYR A 785 18.01 17.84 8.39
CA TYR A 785 17.28 18.08 9.64
C TYR A 785 17.22 19.57 9.99
N ASN A 786 18.29 20.35 9.77
CA ASN A 786 18.30 21.81 9.99
C ASN A 786 17.23 22.52 9.15
N TYR A 787 17.09 22.13 7.87
CA TYR A 787 16.03 22.63 7.01
C TYR A 787 14.64 22.24 7.53
N GLY A 788 14.45 20.97 7.88
CA GLY A 788 13.17 20.49 8.37
C GLY A 788 12.71 21.18 9.66
N ILE A 789 13.63 21.46 10.59
CA ILE A 789 13.35 22.19 11.83
C ILE A 789 12.74 23.55 11.53
N LEU A 790 13.43 24.36 10.72
CA LEU A 790 13.03 25.73 10.42
C LEU A 790 11.81 25.81 9.50
N ILE A 791 11.70 24.91 8.52
CA ILE A 791 10.53 24.83 7.63
C ILE A 791 9.27 24.54 8.43
N ALA A 792 9.29 23.52 9.31
CA ALA A 792 8.12 23.23 10.14
C ALA A 792 7.79 24.39 11.10
N GLY A 793 8.79 24.99 11.75
CA GLY A 793 8.56 26.14 12.63
C GLY A 793 7.90 27.32 11.90
N ALA A 794 8.37 27.65 10.69
CA ALA A 794 7.79 28.71 9.88
C ALA A 794 6.37 28.36 9.38
N ALA A 795 6.10 27.09 9.09
CA ALA A 795 4.77 26.63 8.73
C ALA A 795 3.78 26.75 9.90
N TYR A 796 4.22 26.42 11.13
CA TYR A 796 3.43 26.65 12.34
C TYR A 796 3.20 28.13 12.62
N MET A 797 4.20 29.00 12.43
CA MET A 797 4.02 30.45 12.56
C MET A 797 3.10 31.03 11.47
N TYR A 798 3.21 30.56 10.22
CA TYR A 798 2.28 30.92 9.15
C TYR A 798 0.84 30.59 9.54
N ASN A 799 0.60 29.38 10.08
CA ASN A 799 -0.71 28.97 10.55
C ASN A 799 -1.20 29.80 11.76
N TYR A 800 -0.35 29.96 12.78
CA TYR A 800 -0.65 30.76 13.97
C TYR A 800 -1.02 32.22 13.65
N THR A 801 -0.34 32.80 12.66
CA THR A 801 -0.56 34.18 12.22
C THR A 801 -1.63 34.33 11.14
N ASN A 802 -2.40 33.28 10.88
CA ASN A 802 -3.46 33.24 9.87
C ASN A 802 -2.98 33.63 8.45
N GLY A 803 -1.83 33.11 8.05
CA GLY A 803 -1.30 33.27 6.70
C GLY A 803 -0.51 34.56 6.47
N ASN A 804 0.24 35.03 7.47
CA ASN A 804 1.03 36.26 7.33
C ASN A 804 2.08 36.14 6.21
N SER A 805 2.16 37.16 5.36
CA SER A 805 3.07 37.22 4.20
C SER A 805 4.56 37.12 4.56
N THR A 806 4.95 37.55 5.76
CA THR A 806 6.33 37.42 6.26
C THR A 806 6.71 35.95 6.43
N TRP A 807 5.84 35.18 7.09
CA TRP A 807 6.07 33.76 7.30
C TRP A 807 5.90 32.95 6.01
N GLU A 808 4.99 33.36 5.12
CA GLU A 808 4.89 32.79 3.77
C GLU A 808 6.18 32.98 2.96
N THR A 809 6.78 34.18 3.01
CA THR A 809 8.04 34.50 2.32
C THR A 809 9.20 33.70 2.91
N ARG A 810 9.33 33.66 4.24
CA ARG A 810 10.37 32.89 4.93
C ARG A 810 10.26 31.39 4.61
N LEU A 811 9.05 30.85 4.67
CA LEU A 811 8.77 29.45 4.37
C LEU A 811 9.09 29.10 2.91
N SER A 812 8.61 29.92 1.97
CA SER A 812 8.90 29.76 0.53
C SER A 812 10.38 29.85 0.22
N GLY A 813 11.09 30.79 0.86
CA GLY A 813 12.54 30.95 0.72
C GLY A 813 13.30 29.68 1.12
N MET A 814 13.02 29.13 2.30
CA MET A 814 13.66 27.88 2.76
C MET A 814 13.27 26.68 1.88
N LEU A 815 12.00 26.58 1.46
CA LEU A 815 11.52 25.53 0.57
C LEU A 815 12.19 25.58 -0.82
N SER A 816 12.57 26.76 -1.30
CA SER A 816 13.26 26.89 -2.59
C SER A 816 14.62 26.18 -2.63
N HIS A 817 15.24 25.98 -1.46
CA HIS A 817 16.56 25.34 -1.33
C HIS A 817 16.50 23.84 -1.04
N ILE A 818 15.33 23.25 -0.75
CA ILE A 818 15.26 21.80 -0.41
C ILE A 818 15.62 20.90 -1.58
N SER A 819 15.50 21.37 -2.82
CA SER A 819 15.80 20.57 -4.03
C SER A 819 17.23 20.06 -4.08
N LYS A 820 18.17 20.67 -3.35
CA LYS A 820 19.55 20.16 -3.20
C LYS A 820 19.63 18.79 -2.51
N PHE A 821 18.63 18.47 -1.68
CA PHE A 821 18.49 17.17 -1.05
C PHE A 821 17.72 16.18 -1.94
N PHE A 822 17.21 16.62 -3.09
CA PHE A 822 16.56 15.79 -4.11
C PHE A 822 17.28 15.94 -5.47
N PRO A 823 18.60 15.68 -5.54
CA PRO A 823 19.39 15.93 -6.74
C PRO A 823 18.94 15.03 -7.90
N LYS A 824 18.90 15.61 -9.11
CA LYS A 824 18.40 14.92 -10.31
C LYS A 824 19.29 13.74 -10.69
N GLU A 825 20.59 13.84 -10.42
CA GLU A 825 21.60 12.83 -10.68
C GLU A 825 21.39 11.56 -9.82
N GLN A 826 20.69 11.69 -8.69
CA GLN A 826 20.29 10.58 -7.81
C GLN A 826 18.79 10.28 -7.95
N ASN A 827 18.24 10.41 -9.15
CA ASN A 827 16.84 10.11 -9.47
C ASN A 827 15.81 11.00 -8.74
N GLY A 828 16.22 12.16 -8.21
CA GLY A 828 15.31 13.09 -7.53
C GLY A 828 14.75 12.57 -6.20
N VAL A 829 15.43 11.61 -5.55
CA VAL A 829 15.04 11.09 -4.22
C VAL A 829 15.81 11.78 -3.12
N LEU A 830 15.33 11.69 -1.88
CA LEU A 830 15.96 12.32 -0.73
C LEU A 830 17.35 11.72 -0.41
N VAL A 831 18.37 12.57 -0.37
CA VAL A 831 19.77 12.22 -0.11
C VAL A 831 20.38 13.17 0.93
N GLU A 832 21.10 12.60 1.88
CA GLU A 832 21.89 13.34 2.87
C GLU A 832 23.31 13.64 2.36
N ALA A 833 23.89 14.78 2.77
CA ALA A 833 25.18 15.25 2.27
C ALA A 833 26.34 14.24 2.43
N CYS A 834 26.33 13.47 3.54
CA CYS A 834 27.35 12.48 3.84
C CYS A 834 27.25 11.19 3.00
N GLU A 835 26.09 10.91 2.39
CA GLU A 835 25.83 9.63 1.68
C GLU A 835 26.73 9.48 0.46
N ILE A 836 26.95 10.58 -0.26
CA ILE A 836 27.77 10.62 -1.48
C ILE A 836 29.23 10.27 -1.16
N THR A 837 29.74 10.76 -0.03
CA THR A 837 31.13 10.51 0.40
C THR A 837 31.28 9.22 1.21
N GLN A 838 30.18 8.57 1.57
CA GLN A 838 30.13 7.38 2.44
C GLN A 838 30.82 7.60 3.79
N LYS A 839 30.68 8.82 4.33
CA LYS A 839 31.25 9.21 5.63
C LYS A 839 30.19 9.47 6.70
N CYS A 840 28.96 9.03 6.47
CA CYS A 840 27.89 9.21 7.45
C CYS A 840 28.21 8.49 8.76
N ASN A 841 28.08 9.22 9.88
CA ASN A 841 28.10 8.63 11.22
C ASN A 841 26.71 8.12 11.61
N VAL A 842 26.56 7.60 12.84
CA VAL A 842 25.30 7.04 13.36
C VAL A 842 24.14 8.06 13.32
N ASP A 843 24.40 9.31 13.73
CA ASP A 843 23.42 10.39 13.76
C ASP A 843 22.84 10.68 12.37
N GLN A 844 23.74 10.85 11.40
CA GLN A 844 23.42 11.35 10.07
C GLN A 844 22.52 10.39 9.28
N TRP A 845 22.50 9.11 9.62
CA TRP A 845 21.58 8.14 9.02
C TRP A 845 20.11 8.38 9.37
N SER A 846 19.83 9.10 10.46
CA SER A 846 18.47 9.41 10.94
C SER A 846 17.92 10.75 10.40
N PHE A 847 18.78 11.63 9.86
CA PHE A 847 18.40 13.01 9.53
C PHE A 847 17.26 13.11 8.49
N LYS A 848 17.26 12.19 7.51
CA LYS A 848 16.17 12.08 6.53
C LYS A 848 14.81 11.80 7.17
N ALA A 849 14.76 11.05 8.28
CA ALA A 849 13.53 10.78 9.02
C ALA A 849 12.88 12.09 9.50
N SER A 850 13.69 12.98 10.05
CA SER A 850 13.25 14.26 10.61
C SER A 850 12.76 15.20 9.52
N LEU A 851 13.50 15.36 8.42
CA LEU A 851 13.05 16.17 7.28
C LEU A 851 11.74 15.63 6.69
N SER A 852 11.63 14.32 6.49
CA SER A 852 10.42 13.70 5.92
C SER A 852 9.18 13.98 6.78
N ARG A 853 9.32 13.82 8.10
CA ARG A 853 8.28 14.08 9.08
C ARG A 853 7.84 15.55 9.07
N TRP A 854 8.80 16.47 9.05
CA TRP A 854 8.52 17.90 9.11
C TRP A 854 8.00 18.48 7.79
N LEU A 855 8.43 17.95 6.65
CA LEU A 855 7.83 18.29 5.36
C LEU A 855 6.38 17.81 5.26
N ALA A 856 6.09 16.60 5.76
CA ALA A 856 4.73 16.09 5.79
C ALA A 856 3.80 17.04 6.56
N VAL A 857 4.12 17.36 7.83
CA VAL A 857 3.29 18.27 8.62
C VAL A 857 3.23 19.67 8.01
N THR A 858 4.32 20.16 7.40
CA THR A 858 4.33 21.45 6.69
C THR A 858 3.31 21.50 5.56
N ALA A 859 3.23 20.45 4.74
CA ALA A 859 2.24 20.35 3.68
C ALA A 859 0.79 20.35 4.20
N GLN A 860 0.59 20.00 5.48
CA GLN A 860 -0.71 20.00 6.14
C GLN A 860 -1.05 21.34 6.81
N VAL A 861 -0.11 21.93 7.56
CA VAL A 861 -0.34 23.18 8.30
C VAL A 861 -0.17 24.44 7.44
N ALA A 862 0.54 24.34 6.31
CA ALA A 862 0.67 25.38 5.30
C ALA A 862 0.34 24.81 3.91
N PRO A 863 -0.95 24.60 3.57
CA PRO A 863 -1.37 23.82 2.40
C PRO A 863 -0.85 24.31 1.04
N PHE A 864 -0.51 25.60 0.90
CA PHE A 864 0.07 26.14 -0.34
C PHE A 864 1.40 25.49 -0.72
N THR A 865 2.10 24.87 0.24
CA THR A 865 3.37 24.18 0.04
C THR A 865 3.22 22.74 -0.45
N ALA A 866 2.03 22.15 -0.31
CA ALA A 866 1.77 20.74 -0.61
C ALA A 866 2.11 20.33 -2.06
N PRO A 867 1.81 21.14 -3.11
CA PRO A 867 2.16 20.80 -4.49
C PRO A 867 3.66 20.64 -4.73
N GLN A 868 4.50 21.35 -3.96
CA GLN A 868 5.95 21.23 -4.04
C GLN A 868 6.47 20.05 -3.22
N ILE A 869 5.93 19.83 -2.03
CA ILE A 869 6.44 18.86 -1.06
C ILE A 869 6.03 17.42 -1.38
N LEU A 870 4.73 17.19 -1.65
CA LEU A 870 4.19 15.82 -1.71
C LEU A 870 4.81 14.96 -2.83
N PRO A 871 5.08 15.47 -4.04
CA PRO A 871 5.74 14.67 -5.08
C PRO A 871 7.14 14.18 -4.65
N LEU A 872 7.89 15.02 -3.91
CA LEU A 872 9.22 14.68 -3.41
C LEU A 872 9.17 13.55 -2.36
N LEU A 873 8.18 13.62 -1.47
CA LEU A 873 7.96 12.59 -0.45
C LEU A 873 7.52 11.26 -1.08
N GLN A 874 6.63 11.31 -2.08
CA GLN A 874 6.15 10.13 -2.81
C GLN A 874 7.26 9.41 -3.56
N ALA A 875 8.06 10.15 -4.33
CA ALA A 875 9.18 9.58 -5.08
C ALA A 875 10.20 8.91 -4.14
N SER A 876 10.52 9.58 -3.03
CA SER A 876 11.46 9.07 -2.03
C SER A 876 10.93 7.87 -1.26
N ALA A 877 9.63 7.81 -0.98
CA ALA A 877 9.01 6.67 -0.29
C ALA A 877 9.03 5.39 -1.14
N VAL A 878 8.75 5.49 -2.44
CA VAL A 878 8.89 4.35 -3.36
C VAL A 878 10.33 3.84 -3.39
N ALA A 879 11.29 4.77 -3.41
CA ALA A 879 12.70 4.44 -3.42
C ALA A 879 13.18 3.82 -2.09
N ALA A 880 12.75 4.36 -0.96
CA ALA A 880 13.01 3.79 0.36
C ALA A 880 12.42 2.39 0.52
N ALA A 881 11.17 2.18 0.10
CA ALA A 881 10.53 0.87 0.15
C ALA A 881 11.28 -0.20 -0.67
N ARG A 882 11.91 0.17 -1.79
CA ARG A 882 12.75 -0.75 -2.59
C ARG A 882 14.03 -1.18 -1.88
N GLN A 883 14.52 -0.38 -0.93
CA GLN A 883 15.70 -0.72 -0.11
C GLN A 883 15.36 -1.67 1.05
N CYS A 884 14.08 -1.92 1.33
CA CYS A 884 13.56 -2.80 2.39
C CYS A 884 13.45 -4.27 1.96
N ASN A 885 14.52 -4.81 1.37
CA ASN A 885 14.59 -6.19 0.87
C ASN A 885 15.85 -6.94 1.35
N GLY A 886 16.46 -6.48 2.45
CA GLY A 886 17.77 -6.90 2.92
C GLY A 886 17.83 -8.34 3.45
N HIS A 887 18.66 -9.17 2.81
CA HIS A 887 19.38 -10.26 3.47
C HIS A 887 20.39 -9.63 4.45
N GLY A 888 20.22 -9.86 5.76
CA GLY A 888 21.18 -9.37 6.76
C GLY A 888 22.60 -9.90 6.54
N LEU A 889 23.59 -9.14 7.03
CA LEU A 889 24.99 -9.53 7.16
C LEU A 889 25.12 -11.00 7.59
N ALA A 890 25.98 -11.75 6.90
CA ALA A 890 26.31 -13.13 7.23
C ALA A 890 26.61 -13.27 8.73
N GLY A 891 25.74 -13.96 9.47
CA GLY A 891 25.91 -14.23 10.90
C GLY A 891 24.94 -13.50 11.85
N THR A 892 23.95 -12.73 11.37
CA THR A 892 22.91 -12.13 12.23
C THR A 892 21.51 -12.67 11.91
N THR A 893 20.68 -12.87 12.93
CA THR A 893 19.25 -13.25 12.82
C THR A 893 18.36 -12.06 12.41
N ALA A 894 18.83 -11.23 11.47
CA ALA A 894 18.13 -10.02 11.05
C ALA A 894 16.91 -10.35 10.17
N SER A 895 15.84 -9.58 10.35
CA SER A 895 14.62 -9.63 9.55
C SER A 895 14.93 -9.49 8.05
N GLU A 896 14.25 -10.23 7.17
CA GLU A 896 14.46 -10.20 5.71
C GLU A 896 13.96 -8.90 5.03
N THR A 897 13.46 -7.95 5.83
CA THR A 897 12.78 -6.72 5.37
C THR A 897 13.47 -5.43 5.80
N LEU A 898 14.69 -5.51 6.38
CA LEU A 898 15.44 -4.32 6.79
C LEU A 898 15.73 -3.38 5.62
N CYS A 899 15.51 -2.09 5.85
CA CYS A 899 15.71 -1.01 4.89
C CYS A 899 17.14 -0.46 4.89
N GLY A 900 17.71 -0.33 3.69
CA GLY A 900 18.94 0.42 3.44
C GLY A 900 18.75 1.95 3.44
N SER A 901 19.87 2.67 3.38
CA SER A 901 19.91 4.13 3.47
C SER A 901 19.98 4.85 2.12
N ARG A 902 20.65 4.28 1.11
CA ARG A 902 20.91 4.92 -0.18
C ARG A 902 19.78 4.64 -1.16
N TRP A 903 18.71 5.42 -1.06
CA TRP A 903 17.47 5.21 -1.81
C TRP A 903 17.61 5.37 -3.33
N TYR A 904 18.69 6.00 -3.80
CA TYR A 904 18.99 6.13 -5.22
C TYR A 904 19.57 4.87 -5.87
N TYR A 905 19.80 3.80 -5.10
CA TYR A 905 20.16 2.47 -5.62
C TYR A 905 18.94 1.59 -5.88
N ASN A 906 19.06 0.69 -6.86
CA ASN A 906 18.01 -0.25 -7.23
C ASN A 906 17.98 -1.51 -6.34
N GLU A 907 19.05 -1.78 -5.58
CA GLU A 907 19.23 -2.94 -4.70
C GLU A 907 19.63 -2.49 -3.30
N SER A 908 19.37 -3.31 -2.27
CA SER A 908 19.75 -3.00 -0.88
C SER A 908 21.23 -2.64 -0.79
N ASP A 909 21.51 -1.52 -0.16
CA ASP A 909 22.87 -1.08 0.09
C ASP A 909 23.57 -1.82 1.24
N GLY A 910 22.87 -2.73 1.92
CA GLY A 910 23.36 -3.55 3.04
C GLY A 910 23.62 -2.76 4.33
N ASN A 911 23.38 -1.45 4.34
CA ASN A 911 23.64 -0.57 5.47
C ASN A 911 22.37 -0.40 6.29
N VAL A 912 22.27 -1.16 7.39
CA VAL A 912 21.06 -1.24 8.22
C VAL A 912 21.36 -0.79 9.65
N GLY A 913 20.38 -0.13 10.27
CA GLY A 913 20.47 0.38 11.63
C GLY A 913 19.23 1.19 11.99
N VAL A 914 19.19 1.70 13.22
CA VAL A 914 18.03 2.44 13.74
C VAL A 914 17.74 3.69 12.90
N GLY A 915 18.76 4.51 12.61
CA GLY A 915 18.59 5.71 11.78
C GLY A 915 18.05 5.41 10.38
N GLN A 916 18.50 4.32 9.75
CA GLN A 916 18.04 3.88 8.43
C GLN A 916 16.59 3.43 8.45
N GLN A 917 16.19 2.63 9.46
CA GLN A 917 14.79 2.21 9.61
C GLN A 917 13.89 3.39 9.97
N MET A 918 14.35 4.33 10.80
CA MET A 918 13.62 5.57 11.09
C MET A 918 13.40 6.41 9.83
N SER A 919 14.44 6.56 9.01
CA SER A 919 14.35 7.30 7.76
C SER A 919 13.36 6.65 6.79
N ALA A 920 13.42 5.32 6.65
CA ALA A 920 12.48 4.57 5.81
C ALA A 920 11.05 4.64 6.34
N LEU A 921 10.83 4.44 7.64
CA LEU A 921 9.51 4.54 8.26
C LEU A 921 8.95 5.96 8.07
N GLY A 922 9.75 6.98 8.39
CA GLY A 922 9.37 8.38 8.32
C GLY A 922 8.93 8.81 6.92
N ILE A 923 9.67 8.44 5.87
CA ILE A 923 9.31 8.80 4.50
C ILE A 923 8.09 8.00 3.99
N ILE A 924 7.97 6.72 4.34
CA ILE A 924 6.84 5.88 3.92
C ILE A 924 5.55 6.39 4.58
N GLN A 925 5.56 6.58 5.90
CA GLN A 925 4.37 6.99 6.64
C GLN A 925 3.99 8.45 6.38
N ALA A 926 4.94 9.32 6.01
CA ALA A 926 4.66 10.70 5.59
C ALA A 926 3.66 10.79 4.43
N ASN A 927 3.53 9.76 3.60
CA ASN A 927 2.56 9.71 2.50
C ASN A 927 1.11 9.53 2.96
N LEU A 928 0.88 9.23 4.24
CA LEU A 928 -0.43 9.13 4.86
C LEU A 928 -0.96 10.47 5.39
N ILE A 929 -0.15 11.54 5.34
CA ILE A 929 -0.50 12.84 5.93
C ILE A 929 -1.81 13.44 5.37
N ARG A 930 -2.15 13.19 4.11
CA ARG A 930 -3.41 13.68 3.50
C ARG A 930 -4.66 12.97 4.01
N GLU A 931 -4.51 11.76 4.53
CA GLU A 931 -5.60 10.99 5.16
C GLU A 931 -5.74 11.34 6.66
N ALA A 932 -4.70 11.95 7.23
CA ALA A 932 -4.62 12.23 8.66
C ALA A 932 -5.28 13.57 9.00
N LYS A 933 -5.81 13.69 10.23
CA LYS A 933 -6.35 14.96 10.72
C LYS A 933 -5.21 15.96 10.94
N GLY A 934 -5.54 17.25 11.04
CA GLY A 934 -4.56 18.27 11.42
C GLY A 934 -4.12 18.13 12.88
N PRO A 935 -3.02 18.80 13.28
CA PRO A 935 -2.62 18.91 14.68
C PRO A 935 -3.73 19.51 15.55
N LEU A 936 -4.01 18.86 16.68
CA LEU A 936 -4.93 19.36 17.70
C LEU A 936 -4.31 20.55 18.44
N THR A 937 -5.18 21.40 18.98
CA THR A 937 -4.89 22.52 19.87
C THR A 937 -5.72 22.37 21.14
N SER A 938 -5.47 23.21 22.14
CA SER A 938 -6.33 23.28 23.34
C SER A 938 -7.80 23.54 23.01
N ASN A 939 -8.10 24.17 21.86
CA ASN A 939 -9.46 24.52 21.44
C ASN A 939 -10.07 23.54 20.43
N THR A 940 -9.28 22.63 19.86
CA THR A 940 -9.74 21.69 18.80
C THR A 940 -9.76 20.23 19.25
N GLY A 941 -9.74 19.98 20.57
CA GLY A 941 -9.88 18.65 21.15
C GLY A 941 -8.58 18.04 21.70
N GLY A 942 -7.52 18.83 21.87
CA GLY A 942 -6.30 18.39 22.55
C GLY A 942 -6.56 18.06 24.03
N THR A 943 -6.19 16.85 24.46
CA THR A 943 -6.50 16.33 25.81
C THR A 943 -5.32 16.35 26.78
N SER A 944 -4.13 16.76 26.33
CA SER A 944 -2.92 16.69 27.16
C SER A 944 -2.84 17.85 28.13
N GLN A 945 -2.70 17.55 29.43
CA GLN A 945 -2.65 18.56 30.47
C GLN A 945 -1.37 19.42 30.37
N GLY A 946 -1.54 20.73 30.36
CA GLY A 946 -0.45 21.72 30.31
C GLY A 946 -0.18 22.36 31.67
N ASN A 947 1.05 22.83 31.86
CA ASN A 947 1.47 23.68 32.97
C ASN A 947 2.45 24.74 32.42
N PRO A 948 1.98 25.97 32.15
CA PRO A 948 2.82 27.05 31.61
C PRO A 948 4.01 27.42 32.49
N ALA A 949 3.98 27.10 33.79
CA ALA A 949 5.07 27.37 34.73
C ALA A 949 6.04 26.19 34.91
N ALA A 950 5.79 25.03 34.27
CA ALA A 950 6.70 23.89 34.36
C ALA A 950 8.11 24.29 33.87
N GLY A 951 9.15 23.79 34.53
CA GLY A 951 10.54 24.13 34.19
C GLY A 951 10.98 25.55 34.56
N THR A 952 10.09 26.42 35.07
CA THR A 952 10.49 27.75 35.58
C THR A 952 11.11 27.61 36.98
N GLY A 953 12.24 28.30 37.23
CA GLY A 953 12.91 28.32 38.53
C GLY A 953 14.00 27.26 38.75
N ALA A 954 14.25 26.35 37.79
CA ALA A 954 15.45 25.53 37.81
C ALA A 954 16.65 26.39 37.37
N SER A 955 17.58 26.67 38.28
CA SER A 955 18.85 27.33 37.96
C SER A 955 19.58 26.54 36.86
N ALA A 956 20.26 27.23 35.94
CA ALA A 956 21.26 26.57 35.10
C ALA A 956 22.18 25.73 36.00
N PRO A 957 22.63 24.53 35.58
CA PRO A 957 23.49 23.70 36.39
C PRO A 957 24.68 24.53 36.87
N ALA A 958 24.77 24.76 38.18
CA ALA A 958 25.89 25.51 38.74
C ALA A 958 27.18 24.74 38.42
N ALA A 959 28.26 25.47 38.16
CA ALA A 959 29.58 24.87 38.13
C ALA A 959 29.73 24.00 39.40
N PRO A 960 30.22 22.74 39.29
CA PRO A 960 30.42 21.92 40.48
C PRO A 960 31.26 22.74 41.48
N THR A 961 30.68 22.98 42.66
CA THR A 961 31.42 23.56 43.78
C THR A 961 32.35 22.47 44.28
N PHE A 962 33.59 22.52 43.82
CA PHE A 962 34.64 21.67 44.37
C PHE A 962 34.94 22.15 45.79
N ASP A 963 34.98 21.24 46.75
CA ASP A 963 35.47 21.53 48.10
C ASP A 963 36.89 22.11 48.02
N GLU A 964 37.24 23.04 48.91
CA GLU A 964 38.60 23.59 48.96
C GLU A 964 39.61 22.45 49.16
N VAL A 965 40.50 22.28 48.19
CA VAL A 965 41.54 21.24 48.21
C VAL A 965 42.37 21.38 49.48
N THR A 966 42.20 20.43 50.41
CA THR A 966 42.88 20.46 51.68
C THR A 966 44.34 20.04 51.53
N MET A 967 45.15 20.32 52.56
CA MET A 967 46.54 19.85 52.60
C MET A 967 46.62 18.31 52.60
N ALA A 968 45.60 17.63 53.14
CA ALA A 968 45.48 16.18 53.10
C ALA A 968 45.21 15.68 51.67
N ASP A 969 44.36 16.38 50.90
CA ASP A 969 44.09 16.02 49.50
C ASP A 969 45.33 16.19 48.63
N ARG A 970 46.13 17.26 48.84
CA ARG A 970 47.40 17.46 48.15
C ARG A 970 48.43 16.39 48.51
N ALA A 971 48.51 16.00 49.77
CA ALA A 971 49.38 14.91 50.22
C ALA A 971 48.95 13.56 49.64
N GLY A 972 47.64 13.26 49.67
CA GLY A 972 47.07 12.05 49.08
C GLY A 972 47.30 11.96 47.58
N ALA A 973 47.05 13.06 46.85
CA ALA A 973 47.34 13.13 45.42
C ALA A 973 48.83 12.97 45.09
N GLY A 974 49.72 13.56 45.91
CA GLY A 974 51.17 13.40 45.78
C GLY A 974 51.62 11.95 45.99
N ILE A 975 51.10 11.27 47.03
CA ILE A 975 51.39 9.86 47.31
C ILE A 975 50.89 8.97 46.17
N LEU A 976 49.64 9.18 45.71
CA LEU A 976 49.06 8.39 44.63
C LEU A 976 49.85 8.56 43.33
N THR A 977 50.26 9.79 43.03
CA THR A 977 51.11 10.10 41.86
C THR A 977 52.45 9.40 41.97
N ALA A 978 53.10 9.44 43.14
CA ALA A 978 54.36 8.75 43.36
C ALA A 978 54.22 7.22 43.22
N LEU A 979 53.13 6.63 43.71
CA LEU A 979 52.85 5.20 43.57
C LEU A 979 52.60 4.80 42.12
N VAL A 980 51.85 5.60 41.35
CA VAL A 980 51.60 5.36 39.92
C VAL A 980 52.90 5.50 39.12
N VAL A 981 53.70 6.53 39.39
CA VAL A 981 55.00 6.71 38.74
C VAL A 981 55.92 5.54 39.08
N LEU A 982 56.05 5.16 40.36
CA LEU A 982 56.85 4.01 40.79
C LEU A 982 56.35 2.69 40.18
N GLY A 983 55.04 2.52 40.05
CA GLY A 983 54.43 1.35 39.43
C GLY A 983 54.70 1.27 37.92
N ILE A 984 54.60 2.40 37.21
CA ILE A 984 54.90 2.47 35.77
C ILE A 984 56.40 2.32 35.52
N THR A 985 57.25 3.01 36.29
CA THR A 985 58.72 2.89 36.13
C THR A 985 59.23 1.54 36.59
N GLY A 986 58.66 0.97 37.67
CA GLY A 986 59.00 -0.35 38.18
C GLY A 986 58.51 -1.46 37.26
N GLY A 987 57.29 -1.36 36.72
CA GLY A 987 56.76 -2.27 35.71
C GLY A 987 57.54 -2.17 34.39
N GLY A 988 57.89 -0.95 33.96
CA GLY A 988 58.74 -0.72 32.80
C GLY A 988 60.16 -1.29 32.99
N TRP A 989 60.75 -1.14 34.17
CA TRP A 989 62.05 -1.71 34.49
C TRP A 989 62.02 -3.24 34.56
N TRP A 990 60.96 -3.81 35.14
CA TRP A 990 60.74 -5.27 35.19
C TRP A 990 60.61 -5.87 33.79
N LEU A 991 59.84 -5.24 32.90
CA LEU A 991 59.67 -5.65 31.49
C LEU A 991 60.95 -5.55 30.64
N VAL A 992 61.93 -4.75 31.06
CA VAL A 992 63.20 -4.56 30.35
C VAL A 992 64.32 -5.42 30.94
N SER A 993 64.19 -5.82 32.21
CA SER A 993 65.24 -6.55 32.94
C SER A 993 64.97 -8.06 33.07
N PHE A 994 63.77 -8.52 32.70
CA PHE A 994 63.34 -9.92 32.59
C PHE A 994 62.60 -10.11 31.25
#